data_AF-A0A6J6ZKY3-F1
#
_entry.id   AF-A0A6J6ZKY3-F1
#
_cell.length_a   1.000
_cell.length_b   1.000
_cell.length_c   1.000
_cell.angle_alpha   90.00
_cell.angle_beta   90.00
_cell.angle_gamma   90.00
#
_symmetry.space_group_name_H-M   'P 1'
#
loop_
_entity.id
_entity.type
_entity.pdbx_description
1 polymer ?
#
loop_
_entity_poly.entity_id
_entity_poly.type
_entity_poly.pdbx_seq_one_letter_code
_entity_poly.pdbx_strand_id
1 'polypeptide(L)'
;MGIVVAIDGPSGAGKSSTSKAIAIRAGWNYLDTGALYRAVTWVALENNCVEATDILKALKSAPIRFVSDPTAPDVFAGDTQITHAIRGTSVTENVSRISAMPSIREELLSIQRKVISQAPRGIVVEGRDIGTVVVPDAALKIFLTADLDARAFRREGEIDDKSVDVKTSLENRDSIDTNRTVSPLAMAFDAVEVDSTNLDLDETVERIWELLRQRSLLGLPIVAILGRPNVGKSTLINRFLGRREAIVEDTPGVTRDRIQYECEWGGRRFIIMDTGGWEAKPDGISVQVSAGAEIAMQEADVLAFVVDAQVGALDEDDILVQHLRKAKKPLILIGNKVDGEREESEAHGLWSLGLGEPYFVSALHGRGSGDLLDHIVAELPEVGGAQTQDGYRKVALIGRPNVGKSSLLNALAGENRSIVDDVAGTTRDPVDELIEFGGSIWRFIDTAGLKKRANQASGTDYYASLRTQTALERCEVAVVVLDASEPITEQDLRVITMVEEAGKAMVIVMNKWDLVDEDRRDQLDREIDRHLDQVEWAQRVNVAAKTGWHRDRLAPALRTALDSWEKRVPTAKLNSFLGALIGATPPPVRGGKQPKVYYATQAGIAPPKFVVFSNGWIEASYRRFIERRLREEFSFPGTPVQVAIRVKERE
;
A
#
# COMPACT_ATOMS: atom_id res chain seq x y z
N MET A 1 -1.73 7.51 -6.11
CA MET A 1 -1.02 7.54 -7.41
C MET A 1 -0.61 6.11 -7.70
N GLY A 2 -0.81 5.64 -8.93
CA GLY A 2 -0.42 4.28 -9.31
C GLY A 2 1.10 4.07 -9.30
N ILE A 3 1.51 2.81 -9.38
CA ILE A 3 2.93 2.43 -9.44
C ILE A 3 3.56 2.95 -10.73
N VAL A 4 4.75 3.54 -10.66
CA VAL A 4 5.48 4.03 -11.84
C VAL A 4 6.68 3.14 -12.12
N VAL A 5 6.77 2.64 -13.35
CA VAL A 5 7.95 1.93 -13.87
C VAL A 5 8.62 2.81 -14.93
N ALA A 6 9.87 3.17 -14.69
CA ALA A 6 10.70 3.90 -15.63
C ALA A 6 11.52 2.92 -16.47
N ILE A 7 11.47 3.05 -17.80
CA ILE A 7 12.30 2.26 -18.73
C ILE A 7 13.13 3.21 -19.59
N ASP A 8 14.42 3.28 -19.27
CA ASP A 8 15.43 4.06 -19.99
C ASP A 8 16.34 3.16 -20.84
N GLY A 9 17.11 3.76 -21.75
CA GLY A 9 18.07 3.04 -22.57
C GLY A 9 18.34 3.72 -23.92
N PRO A 10 19.24 3.18 -24.75
CA PRO A 10 19.57 3.73 -26.06
C PRO A 10 18.48 3.44 -27.10
N SER A 11 18.60 4.04 -28.28
CA SER A 11 17.64 3.82 -29.38
C SER A 11 17.76 2.37 -29.90
N GLY A 12 16.63 1.72 -30.23
CA GLY A 12 16.62 0.35 -30.76
C GLY A 12 16.75 -0.75 -29.70
N ALA A 13 16.90 -0.42 -28.41
CA ALA A 13 16.99 -1.40 -27.32
C ALA A 13 15.69 -2.17 -27.02
N GLY A 14 14.57 -1.88 -27.70
CA GLY A 14 13.28 -2.55 -27.47
C GLY A 14 12.38 -1.90 -26.41
N LYS A 15 12.71 -0.69 -25.94
CA LYS A 15 11.96 0.01 -24.87
C LYS A 15 10.46 0.11 -25.14
N SER A 16 10.07 0.53 -26.35
CA SER A 16 8.66 0.82 -26.65
C SER A 16 7.80 -0.43 -26.67
N SER A 17 8.31 -1.49 -27.29
CA SER A 17 7.66 -2.80 -27.30
C SER A 17 7.55 -3.39 -25.90
N THR A 18 8.65 -3.39 -25.13
CA THR A 18 8.68 -3.92 -23.77
C THR A 18 7.76 -3.15 -22.82
N SER A 19 7.79 -1.82 -22.89
CA SER A 19 6.98 -0.95 -22.04
C SER A 19 5.49 -1.14 -22.28
N LYS A 20 5.07 -1.26 -23.55
CA LYS A 20 3.69 -1.54 -23.92
C LYS A 20 3.25 -2.92 -23.45
N ALA A 21 4.07 -3.95 -23.68
CA ALA A 21 3.74 -5.31 -23.26
C ALA A 21 3.52 -5.41 -21.74
N ILE A 22 4.39 -4.78 -20.94
CA ILE A 22 4.24 -4.71 -19.48
C ILE A 22 2.98 -3.93 -19.10
N ALA A 23 2.74 -2.76 -19.72
CA ALA A 23 1.58 -1.94 -19.42
C ALA A 23 0.26 -2.68 -19.74
N ILE A 24 0.19 -3.38 -20.89
CA ILE A 24 -0.97 -4.20 -21.28
C ILE A 24 -1.18 -5.32 -20.26
N ARG A 25 -0.12 -6.10 -19.95
CA ARG A 25 -0.21 -7.23 -19.03
C ARG A 25 -0.63 -6.81 -17.62
N ALA A 26 -0.16 -5.66 -17.14
CA ALA A 26 -0.48 -5.13 -15.82
C ALA A 26 -1.81 -4.34 -15.76
N GLY A 27 -2.45 -4.05 -16.91
CA GLY A 27 -3.59 -3.14 -16.96
C GLY A 27 -3.23 -1.71 -16.52
N TRP A 28 -2.00 -1.28 -16.82
CA TRP A 28 -1.44 0.02 -16.49
C TRP A 28 -1.46 0.96 -17.69
N ASN A 29 -1.36 2.27 -17.41
CA ASN A 29 -1.16 3.27 -18.44
C ASN A 29 0.25 3.16 -19.05
N TYR A 30 0.44 3.79 -20.21
CA TYR A 30 1.72 3.88 -20.88
C TYR A 30 2.02 5.33 -21.28
N LEU A 31 3.30 5.70 -21.28
CA LEU A 31 3.77 6.98 -21.77
C LEU A 31 5.07 6.84 -22.55
N ASP A 32 5.01 7.17 -23.84
CA ASP A 32 6.18 7.41 -24.70
C ASP A 32 6.60 8.88 -24.59
N THR A 33 7.63 9.16 -23.82
CA THR A 33 8.13 10.54 -23.70
C THR A 33 8.77 11.04 -25.00
N GLY A 34 9.34 10.15 -25.81
CA GLY A 34 9.91 10.46 -27.11
C GLY A 34 8.87 11.00 -28.09
N ALA A 35 7.65 10.46 -28.05
CA ALA A 35 6.53 10.97 -28.83
C ALA A 35 6.17 12.42 -28.49
N LEU A 36 6.25 12.81 -27.21
CA LEU A 36 6.00 14.20 -26.79
C LEU A 36 7.08 15.16 -27.32
N TYR A 37 8.36 14.80 -27.26
CA TYR A 37 9.44 15.60 -27.84
C TYR A 37 9.27 15.77 -29.36
N ARG A 38 8.83 14.70 -30.05
CA ARG A 38 8.53 14.73 -31.49
C ARG A 38 7.30 15.58 -31.81
N ALA A 39 6.27 15.57 -30.96
CA ALA A 39 5.10 16.41 -31.10
C ALA A 39 5.45 17.91 -30.99
N VAL A 40 6.27 18.30 -30.02
CA VAL A 40 6.76 19.70 -29.94
C VAL A 40 7.56 20.06 -31.20
N THR A 41 8.39 19.14 -31.67
CA THR A 41 9.17 19.33 -32.90
C THR A 41 8.28 19.52 -34.12
N TRP A 42 7.21 18.74 -34.23
CA TRP A 42 6.21 18.89 -35.30
C TRP A 42 5.50 20.24 -35.22
N VAL A 43 5.05 20.67 -34.03
CA VAL A 43 4.43 21.99 -33.83
C VAL A 43 5.38 23.11 -34.23
N ALA A 44 6.67 22.99 -33.87
CA ALA A 44 7.68 23.98 -34.25
C ALA A 44 7.86 24.06 -35.77
N LEU A 45 7.90 22.93 -36.47
CA LEU A 45 8.04 22.89 -37.93
C LEU A 45 6.81 23.46 -38.64
N GLU A 46 5.60 23.07 -38.25
CA GLU A 46 4.36 23.57 -38.84
C GLU A 46 4.20 25.09 -38.69
N ASN A 47 4.70 25.66 -37.59
CA ASN A 47 4.63 27.10 -37.32
C ASN A 47 5.90 27.85 -37.73
N ASN A 48 6.86 27.18 -38.39
CA ASN A 48 8.17 27.73 -38.74
C ASN A 48 8.90 28.41 -37.57
N CYS A 49 8.75 27.88 -36.35
CA CYS A 49 9.38 28.40 -35.15
C CYS A 49 10.76 27.77 -34.96
N VAL A 50 11.78 28.61 -34.72
CA VAL A 50 13.16 28.17 -34.46
C VAL A 50 13.59 28.45 -33.03
N GLU A 51 13.08 29.53 -32.43
CA GLU A 51 13.38 29.97 -31.08
C GLU A 51 12.41 29.37 -30.05
N ALA A 52 12.94 29.01 -28.87
CA ALA A 52 12.15 28.36 -27.83
C ALA A 52 10.94 29.19 -27.38
N THR A 53 11.06 30.51 -27.35
CA THR A 53 9.96 31.43 -26.97
C THR A 53 8.77 31.34 -27.92
N ASP A 54 9.02 31.15 -29.21
CA ASP A 54 7.94 31.10 -30.21
C ASP A 54 7.33 29.70 -30.27
N ILE A 55 8.14 28.66 -30.08
CA ILE A 55 7.65 27.29 -29.90
C ILE A 55 6.71 27.21 -28.68
N LEU A 56 7.07 27.80 -27.54
CA LEU A 56 6.21 27.83 -26.35
C LEU A 56 4.89 28.60 -26.57
N LYS A 57 4.89 29.66 -27.38
CA LYS A 57 3.64 30.35 -27.77
C LYS A 57 2.77 29.47 -28.67
N ALA A 58 3.37 28.76 -29.62
CA ALA A 58 2.65 27.82 -30.48
C ALA A 58 2.02 26.70 -29.66
N LEU A 59 2.72 26.15 -28.67
CA LEU A 59 2.20 25.12 -27.76
C LEU A 59 1.00 25.61 -26.91
N LYS A 60 0.93 26.89 -26.57
CA LYS A 60 -0.27 27.45 -25.90
C LYS A 60 -1.49 27.47 -26.81
N SER A 61 -1.28 27.63 -28.12
CA SER A 61 -2.36 27.68 -29.12
C SER A 61 -2.79 26.28 -29.56
N ALA A 62 -1.85 25.33 -29.59
CA ALA A 62 -2.07 23.92 -29.90
C ALA A 62 -1.46 23.04 -28.78
N PRO A 63 -2.13 22.91 -27.63
CA PRO A 63 -1.60 22.15 -26.50
C PRO A 63 -1.44 20.67 -26.87
N ILE A 64 -0.34 20.08 -26.44
CA ILE A 64 -0.06 18.66 -26.69
C ILE A 64 -0.82 17.81 -25.68
N ARG A 65 -1.52 16.78 -26.17
CA ARG A 65 -2.20 15.78 -25.36
C ARG A 65 -1.77 14.38 -25.79
N PHE A 66 -1.41 13.55 -24.81
CA PHE A 66 -1.07 12.14 -25.01
C PHE A 66 -2.19 11.26 -24.46
N VAL A 67 -2.64 10.28 -25.24
CA VAL A 67 -3.56 9.22 -24.81
C VAL A 67 -2.73 8.07 -24.27
N SER A 68 -2.84 7.81 -22.98
CA SER A 68 -2.00 6.86 -22.24
C SER A 68 -2.50 5.41 -22.25
N ASP A 69 -3.39 5.07 -23.19
CA ASP A 69 -3.81 3.70 -23.44
C ASP A 69 -2.66 2.95 -24.15
N PRO A 70 -2.11 1.86 -23.56
CA PRO A 70 -1.01 1.14 -24.17
C PRO A 70 -1.39 0.40 -25.45
N THR A 71 -2.67 0.11 -25.69
CA THR A 71 -3.16 -0.58 -26.90
C THR A 71 -3.30 0.37 -28.10
N ALA A 72 -3.60 1.64 -27.83
CA ALA A 72 -3.78 2.68 -28.84
C ALA A 72 -3.23 4.04 -28.36
N PRO A 73 -1.90 4.18 -28.21
CA PRO A 73 -1.31 5.44 -27.77
C PRO A 73 -1.35 6.48 -28.88
N ASP A 74 -2.05 7.58 -28.62
CA ASP A 74 -2.24 8.66 -29.58
C ASP A 74 -1.71 10.01 -29.08
N VAL A 75 -1.28 10.83 -30.01
CA VAL A 75 -0.76 12.18 -29.74
C VAL A 75 -1.55 13.20 -30.52
N PHE A 76 -1.97 14.25 -29.83
CA PHE A 76 -2.73 15.36 -30.39
C PHE A 76 -1.99 16.68 -30.17
N ALA A 77 -2.11 17.61 -31.12
CA ALA A 77 -1.79 19.02 -30.95
C ALA A 77 -3.07 19.83 -31.20
N GLY A 78 -3.62 20.43 -30.14
CA GLY A 78 -4.99 20.94 -30.17
C GLY A 78 -5.97 19.82 -30.48
N ASP A 79 -6.80 20.00 -31.51
CA ASP A 79 -7.78 19.02 -31.96
C ASP A 79 -7.26 18.06 -33.05
N THR A 80 -6.02 18.25 -33.52
CA THR A 80 -5.45 17.44 -34.62
C THR A 80 -4.68 16.25 -34.07
N GLN A 81 -5.01 15.04 -34.52
CA GLN A 81 -4.24 13.83 -34.23
C GLN A 81 -2.97 13.80 -35.09
N ILE A 82 -1.80 13.73 -34.46
CA ILE A 82 -0.48 13.83 -35.11
C ILE A 82 0.38 12.59 -34.93
N THR A 83 -0.17 11.50 -34.38
CA THR A 83 0.54 10.23 -34.05
C THR A 83 1.43 9.71 -35.19
N HIS A 84 0.97 9.79 -36.44
CA HIS A 84 1.76 9.38 -37.62
C HIS A 84 2.72 10.48 -38.10
N ALA A 85 2.29 11.74 -38.09
CA ALA A 85 3.07 12.87 -38.58
C ALA A 85 4.38 13.09 -37.79
N ILE A 86 4.36 12.84 -36.48
CA ILE A 86 5.53 12.97 -35.59
C ILE A 86 6.64 11.94 -35.88
N ARG A 87 6.36 10.93 -36.71
CA ARG A 87 7.34 9.90 -37.12
C ARG A 87 8.00 10.22 -38.47
N GLY A 88 7.63 11.31 -39.12
CA GLY A 88 8.21 11.74 -40.40
C GLY A 88 9.71 12.06 -40.32
N THR A 89 10.36 12.06 -41.49
CA THR A 89 11.81 12.32 -41.63
C THR A 89 12.20 13.70 -41.11
N SER A 90 11.44 14.74 -41.49
CA SER A 90 11.68 16.13 -41.06
C SER A 90 11.70 16.30 -39.54
N VAL A 91 10.76 15.65 -38.84
CA VAL A 91 10.70 15.64 -37.37
C VAL A 91 11.89 14.88 -36.80
N THR A 92 12.24 13.74 -37.38
CA THR A 92 13.35 12.89 -36.92
C THR A 92 14.71 13.60 -37.02
N GLU A 93 14.93 14.40 -38.05
CA GLU A 93 16.15 15.20 -38.24
C GLU A 93 16.25 16.38 -37.26
N ASN A 94 15.12 16.94 -36.82
CA ASN A 94 15.09 18.16 -36.01
C ASN A 94 14.87 17.92 -34.50
N VAL A 95 14.38 16.75 -34.09
CA VAL A 95 13.98 16.48 -32.69
C VAL A 95 15.13 16.64 -31.70
N SER A 96 16.36 16.25 -32.07
CA SER A 96 17.53 16.38 -31.19
C SER A 96 17.86 17.84 -30.90
N ARG A 97 17.75 18.73 -31.88
CA ARG A 97 17.99 20.18 -31.72
C ARG A 97 16.96 20.81 -30.79
N ILE A 98 15.67 20.50 -30.99
CA ILE A 98 14.57 21.10 -30.22
C ILE A 98 14.52 20.52 -28.79
N SER A 99 14.73 19.21 -28.62
CA SER A 99 14.71 18.55 -27.31
C SER A 99 15.88 18.93 -26.40
N ALA A 100 16.94 19.54 -26.94
CA ALA A 100 18.06 20.08 -26.18
C ALA A 100 17.77 21.47 -25.56
N MET A 101 16.69 22.15 -25.96
CA MET A 101 16.34 23.48 -25.45
C MET A 101 15.79 23.41 -24.01
N PRO A 102 16.41 24.05 -23.00
CA PRO A 102 16.02 23.91 -21.59
C PRO A 102 14.55 24.25 -21.30
N SER A 103 14.05 25.37 -21.84
CA SER A 103 12.68 25.83 -21.60
C SER A 103 11.63 24.92 -22.23
N ILE A 104 11.95 24.24 -23.34
CA ILE A 104 11.08 23.21 -23.94
C ILE A 104 11.06 21.95 -23.07
N ARG A 105 12.19 21.57 -22.49
CA ARG A 105 12.28 20.43 -21.58
C ARG A 105 11.46 20.67 -20.31
N GLU A 106 11.52 21.87 -19.73
CA GLU A 106 10.72 22.25 -18.57
C GLU A 106 9.21 22.11 -18.84
N GLU A 107 8.72 22.59 -19.98
CA GLU A 107 7.32 22.45 -20.39
C GLU A 107 6.93 20.97 -20.57
N LEU A 108 7.78 20.19 -21.26
CA LEU A 108 7.53 18.77 -21.48
C LEU A 108 7.55 17.95 -20.19
N LEU A 109 8.44 18.27 -19.24
CA LEU A 109 8.47 17.65 -17.92
C LEU A 109 7.15 17.87 -17.17
N SER A 110 6.56 19.07 -17.27
CA SER A 110 5.24 19.37 -16.70
C SER A 110 4.16 18.46 -17.30
N ILE A 111 4.12 18.33 -18.63
CA ILE A 111 3.16 17.47 -19.33
C ILE A 111 3.34 15.99 -18.96
N GLN A 112 4.58 15.50 -18.95
CA GLN A 112 4.91 14.12 -18.58
C GLN A 112 4.45 13.80 -17.17
N ARG A 113 4.81 14.62 -16.19
CA ARG A 113 4.43 14.43 -14.78
C ARG A 113 2.92 14.51 -14.57
N LYS A 114 2.22 15.34 -15.35
CA LYS A 114 0.75 15.41 -15.34
C LYS A 114 0.12 14.12 -15.85
N VAL A 115 0.61 13.54 -16.95
CA VAL A 115 0.10 12.26 -17.46
C VAL A 115 0.35 11.14 -16.44
N ILE A 116 1.52 11.13 -15.82
CA ILE A 116 1.91 10.13 -14.82
C ILE A 116 1.04 10.21 -13.56
N SER A 117 0.75 11.42 -13.07
CA SER A 117 -0.07 11.60 -11.86
C SER A 117 -1.54 11.24 -12.05
N GLN A 118 -2.02 11.23 -13.29
CA GLN A 118 -3.39 10.86 -13.65
C GLN A 118 -3.60 9.35 -13.81
N ALA A 119 -2.54 8.53 -13.73
CA ALA A 119 -2.64 7.08 -13.83
C ALA A 119 -3.09 6.45 -12.48
N PRO A 120 -4.31 5.89 -12.38
CA PRO A 120 -4.87 5.45 -11.10
C PRO A 120 -4.29 4.14 -10.59
N ARG A 121 -3.98 3.18 -11.49
CA ARG A 121 -3.45 1.84 -11.15
C ARG A 121 -1.92 1.78 -11.21
N GLY A 122 -1.36 2.23 -12.32
CA GLY A 122 0.07 2.30 -12.56
C GLY A 122 0.37 2.82 -13.96
N ILE A 123 1.62 3.15 -14.24
CA ILE A 123 2.07 3.62 -15.55
C ILE A 123 3.50 3.16 -15.84
N VAL A 124 3.71 2.68 -17.07
CA VAL A 124 5.05 2.41 -17.60
C VAL A 124 5.46 3.59 -18.48
N VAL A 125 6.56 4.24 -18.11
CA VAL A 125 7.07 5.45 -18.76
C VAL A 125 8.40 5.13 -19.41
N GLU A 126 8.50 5.34 -20.72
CA GLU A 126 9.75 5.10 -21.45
C GLU A 126 10.43 6.37 -21.93
N GLY A 127 11.76 6.31 -22.02
CA GLY A 127 12.56 7.41 -22.51
C GLY A 127 14.06 7.18 -22.43
N ARG A 128 14.79 8.26 -22.16
CA ARG A 128 16.25 8.28 -22.04
C ARG A 128 16.75 8.80 -20.68
N ASP A 129 15.89 9.51 -19.97
CA ASP A 129 16.17 10.21 -18.72
C ASP A 129 14.97 10.14 -17.75
N ILE A 130 14.19 9.06 -17.83
CA ILE A 130 13.00 8.88 -17.01
C ILE A 130 13.39 8.71 -15.54
N GLY A 131 14.22 7.71 -15.24
CA GLY A 131 14.65 7.38 -13.88
C GLY A 131 15.66 8.37 -13.28
N THR A 132 16.24 9.26 -14.11
CA THR A 132 17.19 10.29 -13.66
C THR A 132 16.56 11.68 -13.53
N VAL A 133 15.57 12.02 -14.35
CA VAL A 133 15.01 13.39 -14.44
C VAL A 133 13.48 13.42 -14.33
N VAL A 134 12.77 12.64 -15.14
CA VAL A 134 11.31 12.73 -15.24
C VAL A 134 10.64 12.24 -13.96
N VAL A 135 10.98 11.03 -13.53
CA VAL A 135 10.51 10.36 -12.31
C VAL A 135 11.66 9.66 -11.58
N PRO A 136 12.51 10.42 -10.85
CA PRO A 136 13.57 9.86 -10.04
C PRO A 136 13.08 9.00 -8.86
N ASP A 137 11.80 9.04 -8.52
CA ASP A 137 11.22 8.22 -7.45
C ASP A 137 10.39 7.04 -8.01
N ALA A 138 10.61 6.65 -9.27
CA ALA A 138 9.91 5.51 -9.86
C ALA A 138 10.17 4.24 -9.04
N ALA A 139 9.11 3.47 -8.76
CA ALA A 139 9.18 2.28 -7.91
C ALA A 139 10.10 1.19 -8.49
N LEU A 140 10.20 1.14 -9.82
CA LEU A 140 11.18 0.37 -10.55
C LEU A 140 11.77 1.21 -11.68
N LYS A 141 13.09 1.21 -11.80
CA LYS A 141 13.83 1.82 -12.90
C LYS A 141 14.59 0.73 -13.61
N ILE A 142 14.37 0.61 -14.92
CA ILE A 142 15.05 -0.32 -15.80
C ILE A 142 15.91 0.49 -16.76
N PHE A 143 17.16 0.08 -16.92
CA PHE A 143 18.02 0.56 -17.99
C PHE A 143 18.22 -0.58 -18.99
N LEU A 144 17.47 -0.53 -20.09
CA LEU A 144 17.44 -1.57 -21.11
C LEU A 144 18.60 -1.37 -22.09
N THR A 145 19.50 -2.33 -22.18
CA THR A 145 20.67 -2.30 -23.07
C THR A 145 20.56 -3.37 -24.15
N ALA A 146 21.29 -3.16 -25.25
CA ALA A 146 21.51 -4.14 -26.31
C ALA A 146 22.73 -3.71 -27.12
N ASP A 147 23.48 -4.66 -27.66
CA ASP A 147 24.59 -4.37 -28.56
C ASP A 147 24.12 -3.64 -29.84
N LEU A 148 25.06 -3.02 -30.55
CA LEU A 148 24.76 -2.22 -31.73
C LEU A 148 24.18 -3.05 -32.88
N ASP A 149 24.62 -4.29 -33.02
CA ASP A 149 24.21 -5.18 -34.11
C ASP A 149 22.76 -5.66 -33.92
N ALA A 150 22.38 -6.07 -32.71
CA ALA A 150 21.00 -6.42 -32.38
C ALA A 150 20.05 -5.23 -32.55
N ARG A 151 20.48 -4.02 -32.14
CA ARG A 151 19.68 -2.79 -32.29
C ARG A 151 19.52 -2.38 -33.74
N ALA A 152 20.57 -2.50 -34.56
CA ALA A 152 20.50 -2.25 -36.00
C ALA A 152 19.57 -3.25 -36.68
N PHE A 153 19.71 -4.54 -36.40
CA PHE A 153 18.87 -5.60 -36.97
C PHE A 153 17.38 -5.40 -36.66
N ARG A 154 17.02 -5.09 -35.40
CA ARG A 154 15.64 -4.78 -35.01
C ARG A 154 15.08 -3.58 -35.78
N ARG A 155 15.91 -2.57 -36.00
CA ARG A 155 15.49 -1.31 -36.63
C ARG A 155 15.40 -1.42 -38.14
N GLU A 156 16.24 -2.23 -38.78
CA GLU A 156 16.11 -2.60 -40.19
C GLU A 156 14.80 -3.35 -40.47
N GLY A 157 14.32 -4.16 -39.53
CA GLY A 157 13.01 -4.82 -39.64
C GLY A 157 11.79 -3.88 -39.55
N GLU A 158 11.97 -2.65 -39.07
CA GLU A 158 10.90 -1.64 -38.91
C GLU A 158 10.85 -0.61 -40.05
N ILE A 159 11.86 -0.59 -40.94
CA ILE A 159 12.04 0.42 -41.98
C ILE A 159 11.93 -0.24 -43.37
N ASP A 160 11.00 0.22 -44.21
CA ASP A 160 10.84 -0.29 -45.59
C ASP A 160 11.98 0.15 -46.54
N ASP A 161 12.69 1.22 -46.21
CA ASP A 161 13.77 1.81 -47.01
C ASP A 161 15.16 1.28 -46.58
N LYS A 162 15.69 0.33 -47.36
CA LYS A 162 16.99 -0.32 -47.12
C LYS A 162 18.21 0.55 -47.49
N SER A 163 18.01 1.81 -47.89
CA SER A 163 19.10 2.68 -48.37
C SER A 163 19.82 3.46 -47.26
N VAL A 164 19.33 3.41 -46.01
CA VAL A 164 19.90 4.13 -44.87
C VAL A 164 20.82 3.20 -44.06
N ASP A 165 22.06 3.62 -43.81
CA ASP A 165 22.95 2.94 -42.86
C ASP A 165 22.45 3.15 -41.42
N VAL A 166 21.60 2.22 -40.98
CA VAL A 166 20.92 2.25 -39.69
C VAL A 166 21.92 2.22 -38.53
N LYS A 167 23.02 1.48 -38.68
CA LYS A 167 24.05 1.33 -37.63
C LYS A 167 24.76 2.64 -37.38
N THR A 168 25.26 3.29 -38.44
CA THR A 168 25.91 4.61 -38.33
C THR A 168 24.95 5.69 -37.81
N SER A 169 23.66 5.61 -38.16
CA SER A 169 22.64 6.52 -37.62
C SER A 169 22.42 6.33 -36.12
N LEU A 170 22.35 5.09 -35.63
CA LEU A 170 22.19 4.79 -34.21
C LEU A 170 23.42 5.21 -33.39
N GLU A 171 24.63 4.92 -33.87
CA GLU A 171 25.89 5.29 -33.20
C GLU A 171 26.01 6.81 -33.03
N ASN A 172 25.76 7.58 -34.10
CA ASN A 172 25.80 9.04 -34.04
C ASN A 172 24.79 9.61 -33.05
N ARG A 173 23.59 9.03 -32.98
CA ARG A 173 22.54 9.48 -32.05
C ARG A 173 22.88 9.17 -30.61
N ASP A 174 23.38 7.97 -30.33
CA ASP A 174 23.76 7.60 -28.97
C ASP A 174 24.93 8.47 -28.47
N SER A 175 25.90 8.80 -29.34
CA SER A 175 26.98 9.74 -29.01
C SER A 175 26.45 11.13 -28.65
N ILE A 176 25.52 11.67 -29.45
CA ILE A 176 24.89 12.98 -29.17
C ILE A 176 24.08 12.94 -27.86
N ASP A 177 23.29 11.89 -27.65
CA ASP A 177 22.40 11.76 -26.49
C ASP A 177 23.18 11.52 -25.19
N THR A 178 24.34 10.87 -25.26
CA THR A 178 25.23 10.63 -24.10
C THR A 178 26.02 11.89 -23.74
N ASN A 179 26.49 12.66 -24.72
CA ASN A 179 27.38 13.81 -24.52
C ASN A 179 26.66 15.15 -24.35
N ARG A 180 25.32 15.19 -24.33
CA ARG A 180 24.58 16.45 -24.15
C ARG A 180 24.75 17.04 -22.75
N THR A 181 24.82 18.37 -22.67
CA THR A 181 25.00 19.10 -21.40
C THR A 181 23.77 19.07 -20.50
N VAL A 182 22.58 18.83 -21.04
CA VAL A 182 21.31 18.78 -20.30
C VAL A 182 20.67 17.40 -20.40
N SER A 183 20.51 16.74 -19.25
CA SER A 183 19.89 15.41 -19.09
C SER A 183 20.53 14.29 -19.94
N PRO A 184 21.84 14.05 -19.92
CA PRO A 184 22.47 13.01 -20.76
C PRO A 184 21.84 11.63 -20.59
N LEU A 185 21.90 10.79 -21.63
CA LEU A 185 21.55 9.38 -21.52
C LEU A 185 22.48 8.74 -20.48
N ALA A 186 21.93 8.48 -19.31
CA ALA A 186 22.66 7.95 -18.17
C ALA A 186 21.76 7.01 -17.37
N MET A 187 22.34 5.90 -16.93
CA MET A 187 21.67 4.99 -16.02
C MET A 187 21.50 5.66 -14.65
N ALA A 188 20.28 5.63 -14.11
CA ALA A 188 20.04 6.08 -12.74
C ALA A 188 20.76 5.17 -11.74
N PHE A 189 21.20 5.71 -10.60
CA PHE A 189 22.02 4.98 -9.62
C PHE A 189 21.37 3.69 -9.10
N ASP A 190 20.06 3.68 -8.97
CA ASP A 190 19.22 2.58 -8.48
C ASP A 190 18.49 1.82 -9.61
N ALA A 191 18.81 2.11 -10.87
CA ALA A 191 18.26 1.38 -12.02
C ALA A 191 18.86 -0.01 -12.13
N VAL A 192 18.02 -0.97 -12.49
CA VAL A 192 18.43 -2.33 -12.82
C VAL A 192 18.75 -2.38 -14.32
N GLU A 193 19.98 -2.71 -14.66
CA GLU A 193 20.36 -2.96 -16.05
C GLU A 193 19.75 -4.29 -16.54
N VAL A 194 19.12 -4.26 -17.71
CA VAL A 194 18.59 -5.44 -18.41
C VAL A 194 19.19 -5.48 -19.80
N ASP A 195 20.12 -6.42 -20.02
CA ASP A 195 20.69 -6.67 -21.35
C ASP A 195 19.73 -7.53 -22.18
N SER A 196 19.18 -6.93 -23.23
CA SER A 196 18.25 -7.57 -24.17
C SER A 196 18.94 -8.09 -25.43
N THR A 197 20.26 -8.10 -25.53
CA THR A 197 21.00 -8.45 -26.76
C THR A 197 20.57 -9.79 -27.36
N ASN A 198 20.45 -10.82 -26.51
CA ASN A 198 20.07 -12.18 -26.92
C ASN A 198 18.67 -12.59 -26.46
N LEU A 199 17.84 -11.61 -26.06
CA LEU A 199 16.48 -11.87 -25.60
C LEU A 199 15.47 -11.44 -26.67
N ASP A 200 14.42 -12.23 -26.83
CA ASP A 200 13.23 -11.79 -27.54
C ASP A 200 12.36 -10.87 -26.65
N LEU A 201 11.23 -10.40 -27.19
CA LEU A 201 10.34 -9.49 -26.47
C LEU A 201 9.73 -10.16 -25.23
N ASP A 202 9.27 -11.40 -25.35
CA ASP A 202 8.58 -12.11 -24.28
C ASP A 202 9.57 -12.43 -23.15
N GLU A 203 10.77 -12.88 -23.47
CA GLU A 203 11.86 -13.10 -22.51
C GLU A 203 12.25 -11.81 -21.79
N THR A 204 12.35 -10.69 -22.52
CA THR A 204 12.64 -9.38 -21.93
C THR A 204 11.53 -8.93 -20.97
N VAL A 205 10.26 -9.14 -21.36
CA VAL A 205 9.09 -8.81 -20.53
C VAL A 205 9.06 -9.67 -19.28
N GLU A 206 9.26 -10.99 -19.38
CA GLU A 206 9.30 -11.88 -18.22
C GLU A 206 10.42 -11.49 -17.25
N ARG A 207 11.59 -11.09 -17.76
CA ARG A 207 12.69 -10.65 -16.91
C ARG A 207 12.33 -9.43 -16.07
N ILE A 208 11.67 -8.44 -16.65
CA ILE A 208 11.21 -7.26 -15.92
C ILE A 208 10.01 -7.61 -15.02
N TRP A 209 9.14 -8.51 -15.46
CA TRP A 209 8.02 -9.00 -14.67
C TRP A 209 8.47 -9.69 -13.37
N GLU A 210 9.54 -10.48 -13.43
CA GLU A 210 10.16 -11.10 -12.26
C GLU A 210 10.63 -10.04 -11.25
N LEU A 211 11.24 -8.95 -11.73
CA LEU A 211 11.65 -7.83 -10.87
C LEU A 211 10.45 -7.14 -10.21
N LEU A 212 9.35 -6.95 -10.95
CA LEU A 212 8.11 -6.41 -10.40
C LEU A 212 7.54 -7.32 -9.30
N ARG A 213 7.54 -8.63 -9.51
CA ARG A 213 7.10 -9.62 -8.51
C ARG A 213 8.00 -9.64 -7.27
N GLN A 214 9.32 -9.67 -7.45
CA GLN A 214 10.30 -9.69 -6.35
C GLN A 214 10.18 -8.44 -5.47
N ARG A 215 9.91 -7.27 -6.07
CA ARG A 215 9.68 -6.02 -5.35
C ARG A 215 8.23 -5.86 -4.85
N SER A 216 7.38 -6.86 -5.05
CA SER A 216 5.95 -6.83 -4.73
C SER A 216 5.18 -5.66 -5.37
N LEU A 217 5.66 -5.12 -6.50
CA LEU A 217 5.07 -3.94 -7.17
C LEU A 217 3.84 -4.26 -8.02
N LEU A 218 3.28 -5.47 -7.90
CA LEU A 218 2.04 -5.86 -8.55
C LEU A 218 0.96 -5.88 -7.48
N GLY A 219 -0.12 -5.12 -7.71
CA GLY A 219 -1.26 -5.10 -6.80
C GLY A 219 -1.92 -6.47 -6.70
N LEU A 220 -2.39 -6.83 -5.51
CA LEU A 220 -3.14 -8.07 -5.32
C LEU A 220 -4.58 -7.91 -5.88
N PRO A 221 -5.12 -8.92 -6.59
CA PRO A 221 -6.52 -8.94 -7.01
C PRO A 221 -7.46 -8.88 -5.82
N ILE A 222 -8.58 -8.18 -5.95
CA ILE A 222 -9.58 -8.05 -4.89
C ILE A 222 -10.86 -8.81 -5.28
N VAL A 223 -11.34 -9.68 -4.39
CA VAL A 223 -12.62 -10.38 -4.47
C VAL A 223 -13.58 -9.80 -3.44
N ALA A 224 -14.67 -9.16 -3.86
CA ALA A 224 -15.70 -8.71 -2.94
C ALA A 224 -16.75 -9.80 -2.72
N ILE A 225 -16.94 -10.19 -1.46
CA ILE A 225 -18.00 -11.12 -1.08
C ILE A 225 -19.24 -10.32 -0.65
N LEU A 226 -20.29 -10.44 -1.43
CA LEU A 226 -21.53 -9.66 -1.37
C LEU A 226 -22.72 -10.59 -1.10
N GLY A 227 -23.76 -10.09 -0.46
CA GLY A 227 -24.95 -10.89 -0.13
C GLY A 227 -25.70 -10.36 1.08
N ARG A 228 -26.97 -10.77 1.22
CA ARG A 228 -27.81 -10.41 2.38
C ARG A 228 -27.20 -10.88 3.70
N PRO A 229 -27.64 -10.34 4.86
CA PRO A 229 -27.29 -10.88 6.17
C PRO A 229 -27.65 -12.37 6.26
N ASN A 230 -26.90 -13.14 7.07
CA ASN A 230 -27.17 -14.55 7.40
C ASN A 230 -27.12 -15.59 6.26
N VAL A 231 -26.72 -15.20 5.04
CA VAL A 231 -26.46 -16.13 3.92
C VAL A 231 -25.17 -16.96 4.09
N GLY A 232 -24.35 -16.64 5.09
CA GLY A 232 -23.12 -17.36 5.42
C GLY A 232 -21.83 -16.82 4.78
N LYS A 233 -21.79 -15.53 4.39
CA LYS A 233 -20.58 -14.86 3.87
C LYS A 233 -19.36 -15.06 4.78
N SER A 234 -19.47 -14.70 6.06
CA SER A 234 -18.37 -14.81 7.02
C SER A 234 -17.91 -16.25 7.21
N THR A 235 -18.84 -17.22 7.20
CA THR A 235 -18.51 -18.66 7.22
C THR A 235 -17.68 -19.07 6.00
N LEU A 236 -18.03 -18.55 4.82
CA LEU A 236 -17.31 -18.81 3.57
C LEU A 236 -15.92 -18.15 3.56
N ILE A 237 -15.81 -16.91 4.04
CA ILE A 237 -14.52 -16.21 4.21
C ILE A 237 -13.60 -17.02 5.13
N ASN A 238 -14.09 -17.44 6.29
CA ASN A 238 -13.33 -18.27 7.23
C ASN A 238 -12.82 -19.57 6.59
N ARG A 239 -13.65 -20.17 5.73
CA ARG A 239 -13.28 -21.39 4.99
C ARG A 239 -12.14 -21.10 4.02
N PHE A 240 -12.22 -20.02 3.25
CA PHE A 240 -11.21 -19.63 2.27
C PHE A 240 -9.85 -19.31 2.91
N LEU A 241 -9.85 -18.73 4.11
CA LEU A 241 -8.61 -18.41 4.83
C LEU A 241 -7.86 -19.66 5.37
N GLY A 242 -8.44 -20.87 5.26
CA GLY A 242 -7.75 -22.14 5.51
C GLY A 242 -7.24 -22.39 6.93
N ARG A 243 -7.39 -21.41 7.83
CA ARG A 243 -7.04 -21.44 9.26
C ARG A 243 -8.06 -20.61 10.03
N ARG A 244 -8.22 -20.89 11.33
CA ARG A 244 -9.06 -20.09 12.27
C ARG A 244 -8.47 -18.68 12.50
N GLU A 245 -8.37 -17.86 11.46
CA GLU A 245 -7.94 -16.46 11.51
C GLU A 245 -8.90 -15.49 10.79
N ALA A 246 -10.17 -15.85 10.72
CA ALA A 246 -11.18 -14.84 11.03
C ALA A 246 -11.87 -15.28 12.31
N ILE A 247 -11.62 -14.52 13.38
CA ILE A 247 -12.53 -14.56 14.51
C ILE A 247 -13.83 -13.96 13.98
N VAL A 248 -14.82 -14.83 13.84
CA VAL A 248 -16.21 -14.41 13.84
C VAL A 248 -16.47 -13.73 15.19
N GLU A 249 -16.43 -12.40 15.18
CA GLU A 249 -17.23 -11.61 16.11
C GLU A 249 -18.64 -11.55 15.53
N ASP A 250 -19.47 -12.52 15.91
CA ASP A 250 -20.93 -12.39 15.86
C ASP A 250 -21.32 -11.36 16.93
N THR A 251 -21.15 -10.07 16.61
CA THR A 251 -21.80 -9.00 17.35
C THR A 251 -22.43 -8.05 16.33
N PRO A 252 -23.77 -8.07 16.16
CA PRO A 252 -24.46 -7.04 15.40
C PRO A 252 -24.17 -5.67 16.04
N GLY A 253 -23.47 -4.79 15.34
CA GLY A 253 -23.32 -3.38 15.75
C GLY A 253 -21.91 -2.79 15.91
N VAL A 254 -20.82 -3.44 15.52
CA VAL A 254 -19.46 -2.87 15.66
C VAL A 254 -18.55 -3.21 14.48
N THR A 255 -18.63 -2.39 13.42
CA THR A 255 -17.55 -1.53 12.88
C THR A 255 -18.02 -1.01 11.52
N ARG A 256 -17.92 0.31 11.32
CA ARG A 256 -18.15 0.97 10.02
C ARG A 256 -16.94 0.86 9.09
N ASP A 257 -15.98 -0.02 9.43
CA ASP A 257 -14.69 -0.14 8.76
C ASP A 257 -14.58 -1.50 8.07
N ARG A 258 -14.25 -1.43 6.79
CA ARG A 258 -14.19 -2.53 5.82
C ARG A 258 -13.05 -3.47 6.18
N ILE A 259 -13.31 -4.78 6.27
CA ILE A 259 -12.26 -5.76 6.60
C ILE A 259 -11.78 -6.43 5.31
N GLN A 260 -10.48 -6.32 5.04
CA GLN A 260 -9.79 -6.99 3.94
C GLN A 260 -8.92 -8.11 4.50
N TYR A 261 -8.97 -9.28 3.87
CA TYR A 261 -8.20 -10.46 4.27
C TYR A 261 -7.33 -10.92 3.11
N GLU A 262 -6.03 -11.14 3.33
CA GLU A 262 -5.17 -11.80 2.34
C GLU A 262 -5.46 -13.31 2.34
N CYS A 263 -5.70 -13.85 1.15
CA CYS A 263 -5.98 -15.26 0.91
C CYS A 263 -4.97 -15.79 -0.11
N GLU A 264 -4.56 -17.04 0.06
CA GLU A 264 -3.70 -17.76 -0.88
C GLU A 264 -4.36 -19.08 -1.27
N TRP A 265 -4.50 -19.31 -2.57
CA TRP A 265 -5.01 -20.57 -3.12
C TRP A 265 -4.23 -20.94 -4.39
N GLY A 266 -3.76 -22.19 -4.48
CA GLY A 266 -2.98 -22.65 -5.64
C GLY A 266 -1.70 -21.83 -5.91
N GLY A 267 -1.10 -21.23 -4.88
CA GLY A 267 0.05 -20.31 -5.01
C GLY A 267 -0.31 -18.90 -5.50
N ARG A 268 -1.60 -18.61 -5.71
CA ARG A 268 -2.10 -17.29 -6.09
C ARG A 268 -2.59 -16.54 -4.85
N ARG A 269 -2.04 -15.35 -4.62
CA ARG A 269 -2.45 -14.46 -3.52
C ARG A 269 -3.46 -13.42 -4.02
N PHE A 270 -4.46 -13.14 -3.20
CA PHE A 270 -5.51 -12.16 -3.48
C PHE A 270 -6.15 -11.66 -2.18
N ILE A 271 -6.89 -10.56 -2.26
CA ILE A 271 -7.59 -9.97 -1.13
C ILE A 271 -9.07 -10.35 -1.20
N ILE A 272 -9.62 -10.82 -0.09
CA ILE A 272 -11.06 -10.99 0.10
C ILE A 272 -11.56 -9.77 0.89
N MET A 273 -12.54 -9.07 0.34
CA MET A 273 -13.19 -7.93 0.97
C MET A 273 -14.55 -8.36 1.51
N ASP A 274 -14.74 -8.27 2.83
CA ASP A 274 -16.04 -8.50 3.45
C ASP A 274 -16.87 -7.23 3.37
N THR A 275 -17.99 -7.33 2.66
CA THR A 275 -19.01 -6.29 2.68
C THR A 275 -20.01 -6.69 3.76
N GLY A 276 -19.93 -6.03 4.91
CA GLY A 276 -20.92 -6.20 5.98
C GLY A 276 -22.32 -6.26 5.37
N GLY A 277 -23.15 -7.22 5.82
CA GLY A 277 -24.42 -7.53 5.18
C GLY A 277 -25.24 -6.27 4.90
N TRP A 278 -25.72 -6.12 3.66
CA TRP A 278 -26.50 -4.95 3.31
C TRP A 278 -27.87 -5.01 4.01
N GLU A 279 -28.25 -3.94 4.72
CA GLU A 279 -29.49 -3.90 5.50
C GLU A 279 -30.64 -3.30 4.67
N ALA A 280 -31.74 -4.05 4.52
CA ALA A 280 -33.04 -3.47 4.17
C ALA A 280 -33.67 -2.90 5.45
N LYS A 281 -34.00 -1.60 5.47
CA LYS A 281 -34.72 -1.01 6.61
C LYS A 281 -36.21 -1.41 6.58
N PRO A 282 -36.86 -1.64 7.73
CA PRO A 282 -38.26 -2.11 7.78
C PRO A 282 -39.31 -1.10 7.30
N ASP A 283 -38.95 0.18 7.15
CA ASP A 283 -39.92 1.26 6.93
C ASP A 283 -40.04 1.65 5.45
N GLY A 284 -40.56 0.76 4.60
CA GLY A 284 -41.26 1.05 3.31
C GLY A 284 -40.66 2.06 2.31
N ILE A 285 -39.46 2.57 2.50
CA ILE A 285 -38.82 3.64 1.75
C ILE A 285 -37.55 3.04 1.14
N SER A 286 -37.56 3.00 -0.20
CA SER A 286 -36.46 2.63 -1.12
C SER A 286 -35.27 1.93 -0.46
N VAL A 287 -35.21 0.61 -0.63
CA VAL A 287 -34.03 -0.21 -0.36
C VAL A 287 -32.86 0.35 -1.18
N GLN A 288 -31.95 1.05 -0.51
CA GLN A 288 -30.71 1.54 -1.12
C GLN A 288 -29.59 0.55 -0.77
N VAL A 289 -28.79 0.18 -1.77
CA VAL A 289 -27.54 -0.56 -1.57
C VAL A 289 -26.68 0.20 -0.57
N SER A 290 -26.11 -0.50 0.42
CA SER A 290 -25.25 0.16 1.40
C SER A 290 -24.06 0.81 0.68
N ALA A 291 -23.64 2.00 1.13
CA ALA A 291 -22.45 2.66 0.58
C ALA A 291 -21.21 1.74 0.61
N GLY A 292 -21.14 0.81 1.56
CA GLY A 292 -20.09 -0.21 1.63
C GLY A 292 -20.12 -1.21 0.46
N ALA A 293 -21.30 -1.72 0.09
CA ALA A 293 -21.43 -2.65 -1.04
C ALA A 293 -21.13 -1.97 -2.38
N GLU A 294 -21.57 -0.73 -2.58
CA GLU A 294 -21.31 0.01 -3.82
C GLU A 294 -19.81 0.30 -4.00
N ILE A 295 -19.11 0.70 -2.93
CA ILE A 295 -17.66 0.93 -3.00
C ILE A 295 -16.89 -0.38 -3.20
N ALA A 296 -17.28 -1.46 -2.53
CA ALA A 296 -16.66 -2.76 -2.74
C ALA A 296 -16.82 -3.25 -4.19
N MET A 297 -17.97 -3.00 -4.80
CA MET A 297 -18.19 -3.29 -6.22
C MET A 297 -17.30 -2.43 -7.13
N GLN A 298 -16.95 -1.20 -6.74
CA GLN A 298 -16.04 -0.34 -7.49
C GLN A 298 -14.57 -0.75 -7.33
N GLU A 299 -14.15 -1.18 -6.15
CA GLU A 299 -12.76 -1.54 -5.83
C GLU A 299 -12.40 -2.97 -6.25
N ALA A 300 -13.34 -3.92 -6.17
CA ALA A 300 -13.06 -5.33 -6.44
C ALA A 300 -12.77 -5.60 -7.91
N ASP A 301 -11.91 -6.57 -8.19
CA ASP A 301 -11.66 -7.07 -9.54
C ASP A 301 -12.66 -8.19 -9.90
N VAL A 302 -13.10 -8.98 -8.92
CA VAL A 302 -14.12 -10.04 -9.06
C VAL A 302 -15.19 -9.87 -7.98
N LEU A 303 -16.46 -10.06 -8.36
CA LEU A 303 -17.62 -9.99 -7.45
C LEU A 303 -18.13 -11.40 -7.16
N ALA A 304 -18.29 -11.74 -5.89
CA ALA A 304 -18.84 -13.02 -5.44
C ALA A 304 -20.15 -12.77 -4.70
N PHE A 305 -21.28 -13.11 -5.32
CA PHE A 305 -22.61 -12.89 -4.76
C PHE A 305 -23.14 -14.17 -4.11
N VAL A 306 -23.29 -14.13 -2.78
CA VAL A 306 -23.67 -15.28 -1.95
C VAL A 306 -25.15 -15.23 -1.60
N VAL A 307 -25.86 -16.30 -1.91
CA VAL A 307 -27.27 -16.52 -1.59
C VAL A 307 -27.40 -17.78 -0.74
N ASP A 308 -28.39 -17.80 0.15
CA ASP A 308 -28.77 -19.01 0.88
C ASP A 308 -29.61 -19.91 -0.03
N ALA A 309 -29.06 -21.07 -0.41
CA ALA A 309 -29.72 -22.00 -1.31
C ALA A 309 -31.01 -22.61 -0.75
N GLN A 310 -31.14 -22.72 0.58
CA GLN A 310 -32.33 -23.29 1.22
C GLN A 310 -33.50 -22.31 1.24
N VAL A 311 -33.20 -21.01 1.28
CA VAL A 311 -34.20 -19.94 1.24
C VAL A 311 -34.57 -19.59 -0.20
N GLY A 312 -33.60 -19.68 -1.12
CA GLY A 312 -33.75 -19.26 -2.50
C GLY A 312 -33.63 -17.74 -2.68
N ALA A 313 -33.92 -17.28 -3.90
CA ALA A 313 -33.91 -15.86 -4.27
C ALA A 313 -35.09 -15.12 -3.63
N LEU A 314 -34.82 -13.96 -3.02
CA LEU A 314 -35.85 -13.06 -2.49
C LEU A 314 -35.92 -11.76 -3.30
N ASP A 315 -37.04 -11.03 -3.22
CA ASP A 315 -37.23 -9.74 -3.88
C ASP A 315 -36.15 -8.70 -3.49
N GLU A 316 -35.60 -8.82 -2.28
CA GLU A 316 -34.48 -8.02 -1.80
C GLU A 316 -33.20 -8.24 -2.63
N ASP A 317 -32.95 -9.47 -3.10
CA ASP A 317 -31.77 -9.82 -3.89
C ASP A 317 -31.79 -9.16 -5.27
N ASP A 318 -32.98 -8.96 -5.87
CA ASP A 318 -33.15 -8.37 -7.20
C ASP A 318 -32.56 -6.96 -7.32
N ILE A 319 -32.62 -6.16 -6.25
CA ILE A 319 -32.07 -4.81 -6.23
C ILE A 319 -30.55 -4.86 -6.34
N LEU A 320 -29.90 -5.72 -5.55
CA LEU A 320 -28.45 -5.88 -5.61
C LEU A 320 -28.02 -6.49 -6.96
N VAL A 321 -28.78 -7.46 -7.49
CA VAL A 321 -28.58 -8.05 -8.82
C VAL A 321 -28.56 -6.99 -9.92
N GLN A 322 -29.46 -6.01 -9.89
CA GLN A 322 -29.46 -4.90 -10.87
C GLN A 322 -28.18 -4.07 -10.80
N HIS A 323 -27.66 -3.80 -9.60
CA HIS A 323 -26.39 -3.10 -9.43
C HIS A 323 -25.21 -3.97 -9.90
N LEU A 324 -25.20 -5.26 -9.55
CA LEU A 324 -24.14 -6.21 -9.94
C LEU A 324 -24.01 -6.29 -11.47
N ARG A 325 -25.14 -6.34 -12.19
CA ARG A 325 -25.16 -6.32 -13.66
C ARG A 325 -24.59 -5.03 -14.25
N LYS A 326 -24.81 -3.88 -13.60
CA LYS A 326 -24.28 -2.58 -14.05
C LYS A 326 -22.77 -2.45 -13.83
N ALA A 327 -22.18 -3.21 -12.89
CA ALA A 327 -20.76 -3.12 -12.56
C ALA A 327 -19.84 -3.61 -13.69
N LYS A 328 -20.33 -4.46 -14.62
CA LYS A 328 -19.55 -5.01 -15.75
C LYS A 328 -18.22 -5.66 -15.34
N LYS A 329 -18.21 -6.35 -14.20
CA LYS A 329 -17.07 -7.11 -13.68
C LYS A 329 -17.40 -8.60 -13.67
N PRO A 330 -16.41 -9.51 -13.69
CA PRO A 330 -16.63 -10.92 -13.46
C PRO A 330 -17.44 -11.13 -12.19
N LEU A 331 -18.53 -11.90 -12.30
CA LEU A 331 -19.51 -12.11 -11.24
C LEU A 331 -19.74 -13.61 -11.07
N ILE A 332 -19.57 -14.07 -9.84
CA ILE A 332 -19.74 -15.47 -9.45
C ILE A 332 -20.94 -15.55 -8.52
N LEU A 333 -21.98 -16.30 -8.92
CA LEU A 333 -23.14 -16.59 -8.09
C LEU A 333 -22.83 -17.82 -7.23
N ILE A 334 -23.01 -17.71 -5.92
CA ILE A 334 -22.69 -18.76 -4.95
C ILE A 334 -23.96 -19.11 -4.17
N GLY A 335 -24.42 -20.35 -4.33
CA GLY A 335 -25.49 -20.93 -3.51
C GLY A 335 -24.88 -21.62 -2.30
N ASN A 336 -24.94 -20.98 -1.13
CA ASN A 336 -24.38 -21.53 0.11
C ASN A 336 -25.41 -22.38 0.88
N LYS A 337 -24.93 -23.22 1.80
CA LYS A 337 -25.71 -24.19 2.62
C LYS A 337 -26.27 -25.39 1.84
N VAL A 338 -25.57 -25.78 0.77
CA VAL A 338 -25.86 -27.00 0.01
C VAL A 338 -25.05 -28.16 0.58
N ASP A 339 -25.66 -28.92 1.47
CA ASP A 339 -24.98 -29.99 2.21
C ASP A 339 -25.06 -31.37 1.53
N GLY A 340 -25.98 -31.56 0.58
CA GLY A 340 -26.18 -32.81 -0.15
C GLY A 340 -26.88 -32.64 -1.51
N GLU A 341 -27.10 -33.76 -2.21
CA GLU A 341 -27.67 -33.78 -3.57
C GLU A 341 -29.13 -33.28 -3.64
N ARG A 342 -29.88 -33.44 -2.54
CA ARG A 342 -31.27 -32.97 -2.48
C ARG A 342 -31.34 -31.45 -2.46
N GLU A 343 -30.56 -30.84 -1.58
CA GLU A 343 -30.45 -29.38 -1.46
C GLU A 343 -29.89 -28.79 -2.77
N GLU A 344 -28.97 -29.49 -3.43
CA GLU A 344 -28.43 -29.11 -4.74
C GLU A 344 -29.53 -29.05 -5.82
N SER A 345 -30.43 -30.05 -5.82
CA SER A 345 -31.57 -30.07 -6.74
C SER A 345 -32.54 -28.91 -6.52
N GLU A 346 -32.80 -28.54 -5.26
CA GLU A 346 -33.66 -27.42 -4.89
C GLU A 346 -32.99 -26.06 -5.21
N ALA A 347 -31.66 -26.00 -5.10
CA ALA A 347 -30.86 -24.80 -5.35
C ALA A 347 -30.76 -24.39 -6.83
N HIS A 348 -31.11 -25.27 -7.78
CA HIS A 348 -31.21 -24.92 -9.21
C HIS A 348 -32.18 -23.76 -9.49
N GLY A 349 -33.11 -23.46 -8.58
CA GLY A 349 -33.97 -22.27 -8.67
C GLY A 349 -33.20 -20.94 -8.75
N LEU A 350 -31.93 -20.89 -8.29
CA LEU A 350 -31.10 -19.69 -8.31
C LEU A 350 -30.73 -19.21 -9.73
N TRP A 351 -30.85 -20.06 -10.76
CA TRP A 351 -30.68 -19.65 -12.16
C TRP A 351 -31.63 -18.51 -12.57
N SER A 352 -32.79 -18.41 -11.91
CA SER A 352 -33.76 -17.35 -12.16
C SER A 352 -33.22 -15.93 -11.91
N LEU A 353 -32.18 -15.79 -11.09
CA LEU A 353 -31.48 -14.51 -10.85
C LEU A 353 -30.74 -14.00 -12.10
N GLY A 354 -30.52 -14.84 -13.10
CA GLY A 354 -29.90 -14.46 -14.37
C GLY A 354 -28.49 -13.90 -14.21
N LEU A 355 -27.72 -14.46 -13.29
CA LEU A 355 -26.31 -14.09 -13.02
C LEU A 355 -25.30 -15.13 -13.50
N GLY A 356 -25.75 -16.14 -14.25
CA GLY A 356 -24.95 -17.28 -14.68
C GLY A 356 -25.23 -18.54 -13.89
N GLU A 357 -24.37 -19.54 -14.05
CA GLU A 357 -24.44 -20.82 -13.33
C GLU A 357 -24.06 -20.61 -11.84
N PRO A 358 -24.93 -20.97 -10.86
CA PRO A 358 -24.61 -20.91 -9.45
C PRO A 358 -23.62 -22.02 -9.05
N TYR A 359 -22.61 -21.63 -8.29
CA TYR A 359 -21.70 -22.55 -7.62
C TYR A 359 -22.28 -22.96 -6.27
N PHE A 360 -22.60 -24.23 -6.11
CA PHE A 360 -23.17 -24.77 -4.88
C PHE A 360 -22.08 -25.13 -3.88
N VAL A 361 -22.17 -24.57 -2.68
CA VAL A 361 -21.18 -24.79 -1.63
C VAL A 361 -21.84 -25.01 -0.27
N SER A 362 -21.14 -25.75 0.57
CA SER A 362 -21.38 -25.74 2.01
C SER A 362 -20.18 -25.09 2.69
N ALA A 363 -20.29 -23.81 3.05
CA ALA A 363 -19.24 -23.14 3.80
C ALA A 363 -18.94 -23.85 5.14
N LEU A 364 -19.97 -24.42 5.78
CA LEU A 364 -19.88 -25.10 7.07
C LEU A 364 -19.25 -26.51 6.98
N HIS A 365 -19.57 -27.28 5.94
CA HIS A 365 -19.07 -28.64 5.77
C HIS A 365 -17.91 -28.77 4.78
N GLY A 366 -17.65 -27.74 3.97
CA GLY A 366 -16.52 -27.63 3.06
C GLY A 366 -16.77 -28.25 1.68
N ARG A 367 -18.00 -28.67 1.40
CA ARG A 367 -18.40 -29.18 0.07
C ARG A 367 -18.32 -28.04 -0.95
N GLY A 368 -17.70 -28.29 -2.11
CA GLY A 368 -17.61 -27.37 -3.24
C GLY A 368 -16.73 -26.12 -3.03
N SER A 369 -16.17 -25.90 -1.84
CA SER A 369 -15.39 -24.68 -1.57
C SER A 369 -14.03 -24.65 -2.27
N GLY A 370 -13.45 -25.82 -2.55
CA GLY A 370 -12.20 -25.93 -3.32
C GLY A 370 -12.44 -25.59 -4.79
N ASP A 371 -13.44 -26.23 -5.42
CA ASP A 371 -13.82 -25.96 -6.81
C ASP A 371 -14.23 -24.50 -7.02
N LEU A 372 -14.92 -23.90 -6.05
CA LEU A 372 -15.23 -22.47 -6.05
C LEU A 372 -13.96 -21.60 -5.99
N LEU A 373 -12.98 -21.95 -5.15
CA LEU A 373 -11.71 -21.21 -5.09
C LEU A 373 -10.90 -21.36 -6.37
N ASP A 374 -10.88 -22.54 -6.98
CA ASP A 374 -10.26 -22.77 -8.29
C ASP A 374 -10.90 -21.86 -9.35
N HIS A 375 -12.23 -21.77 -9.37
CA HIS A 375 -12.94 -20.89 -10.29
C HIS A 375 -12.68 -19.40 -10.00
N ILE A 376 -12.72 -18.97 -8.73
CA ILE A 376 -12.38 -17.60 -8.34
C ILE A 376 -10.97 -17.24 -8.84
N VAL A 377 -9.97 -18.09 -8.59
CA VAL A 377 -8.58 -17.83 -9.00
C VAL A 377 -8.42 -17.78 -10.51
N ALA A 378 -9.20 -18.57 -11.27
CA ALA A 378 -9.21 -18.53 -12.73
C ALA A 378 -9.75 -17.20 -13.28
N GLU A 379 -10.74 -16.60 -12.62
CA GLU A 379 -11.34 -15.31 -13.01
C GLU A 379 -10.54 -14.09 -12.52
N LEU A 380 -9.61 -14.26 -11.58
CA LEU A 380 -8.79 -13.15 -11.08
C LEU A 380 -7.80 -12.64 -12.16
N PRO A 381 -7.66 -11.30 -12.31
CA PRO A 381 -6.59 -10.74 -13.14
C PRO A 381 -5.21 -11.03 -12.54
N GLU A 382 -4.15 -11.05 -13.36
CA GLU A 382 -2.78 -11.28 -12.88
C GLU A 382 -2.30 -10.18 -11.94
N VAL A 383 -2.72 -8.94 -12.20
CA VAL A 383 -2.45 -7.75 -11.39
C VAL A 383 -3.77 -7.12 -10.98
N GLY A 384 -3.97 -6.95 -9.67
CA GLY A 384 -5.17 -6.39 -9.09
C GLY A 384 -5.10 -4.91 -8.78
N GLY A 385 -6.25 -4.37 -8.34
CA GLY A 385 -6.40 -2.96 -7.97
C GLY A 385 -5.90 -2.59 -6.57
N ALA A 386 -5.53 -3.56 -5.71
CA ALA A 386 -5.05 -3.25 -4.37
C ALA A 386 -3.74 -2.46 -4.46
N GLN A 387 -3.71 -1.25 -3.88
CA GLN A 387 -2.46 -0.48 -3.81
C GLN A 387 -1.43 -1.28 -3.00
N THR A 388 -0.34 -1.66 -3.64
CA THR A 388 0.80 -2.20 -2.91
C THR A 388 1.32 -1.13 -1.95
N GLN A 389 1.45 -1.49 -0.66
CA GLN A 389 2.24 -0.70 0.26
C GLN A 389 3.65 -0.59 -0.32
N ASP A 390 4.21 0.61 -0.42
CA ASP A 390 5.57 0.87 -0.92
C ASP A 390 6.70 0.25 -0.09
N GLY A 391 6.37 -0.62 0.87
CA GLY A 391 7.28 -1.40 1.68
C GLY A 391 7.93 -0.63 2.84
N TYR A 392 7.73 0.68 2.95
CA TYR A 392 8.34 1.48 4.01
C TYR A 392 7.55 1.38 5.31
N ARG A 393 8.27 1.10 6.41
CA ARG A 393 7.70 1.11 7.77
C ARG A 393 7.25 2.52 8.15
N LYS A 394 6.07 2.63 8.77
CA LYS A 394 5.42 3.91 9.07
C LYS A 394 5.62 4.30 10.53
N VAL A 395 6.27 5.44 10.74
CA VAL A 395 6.68 5.97 12.04
C VAL A 395 5.95 7.28 12.32
N ALA A 396 5.36 7.46 13.50
CA ALA A 396 4.83 8.75 13.94
C ALA A 396 5.69 9.34 15.07
N LEU A 397 6.04 10.63 14.98
CA LEU A 397 6.69 11.37 16.08
C LEU A 397 5.63 12.13 16.89
N ILE A 398 5.41 11.73 18.14
CA ILE A 398 4.32 12.25 18.98
C ILE A 398 4.89 12.74 20.31
N GLY A 399 4.24 13.73 20.94
CA GLY A 399 4.64 14.29 22.22
C GLY A 399 4.17 15.73 22.38
N ARG A 400 4.36 16.31 23.57
CA ARG A 400 3.99 17.71 23.86
C ARG A 400 4.65 18.74 22.94
N PRO A 401 4.10 19.96 22.79
CA PRO A 401 4.82 21.07 22.17
C PRO A 401 6.21 21.27 22.81
N ASN A 402 7.21 21.69 22.02
CA ASN A 402 8.56 22.08 22.48
C ASN A 402 9.46 21.00 23.11
N VAL A 403 9.03 19.73 23.17
CA VAL A 403 9.87 18.58 23.59
C VAL A 403 11.01 18.25 22.59
N GLY A 404 11.02 18.89 21.41
CA GLY A 404 12.08 18.75 20.41
C GLY A 404 11.83 17.74 19.29
N LYS A 405 10.57 17.38 19.02
CA LYS A 405 10.18 16.51 17.88
C LYS A 405 10.74 16.97 16.53
N SER A 406 10.58 18.25 16.19
CA SER A 406 11.08 18.80 14.91
C SER A 406 12.61 18.80 14.87
N SER A 407 13.27 19.05 16.00
CA SER A 407 14.73 18.96 16.10
C SER A 407 15.20 17.52 15.91
N LEU A 408 14.49 16.53 16.47
CA LEU A 408 14.80 15.11 16.29
C LEU A 408 14.60 14.69 14.83
N LEU A 409 13.47 15.06 14.21
CA LEU A 409 13.22 14.79 12.79
C LEU A 409 14.35 15.35 11.91
N ASN A 410 14.73 16.61 12.12
CA ASN A 410 15.83 17.25 11.39
C ASN A 410 17.18 16.58 11.64
N ALA A 411 17.44 16.15 12.88
CA ALA A 411 18.66 15.45 13.24
C ALA A 411 18.75 14.06 12.59
N LEU A 412 17.63 13.37 12.41
CA LEU A 412 17.55 12.10 11.68
C LEU A 412 17.71 12.33 10.16
N ALA A 413 17.04 13.35 9.61
CA ALA A 413 17.16 13.73 8.20
C ALA A 413 18.57 14.21 7.80
N GLY A 414 19.34 14.76 8.73
CA GLY A 414 20.67 15.31 8.49
C GLY A 414 21.82 14.30 8.39
N GLU A 415 21.58 13.01 8.68
CA GLU A 415 22.64 11.98 8.70
C GLU A 415 22.98 11.44 7.29
N ASN A 416 22.03 11.45 6.37
CA ASN A 416 22.23 11.19 4.95
C ASN A 416 21.28 12.10 4.15
N ARG A 417 21.77 13.24 3.66
CA ARG A 417 21.00 14.04 2.70
C ARG A 417 20.84 13.24 1.40
N SER A 418 19.77 12.47 1.29
CA SER A 418 18.86 12.69 0.17
C SER A 418 17.62 13.36 0.77
N ILE A 419 17.60 14.69 0.70
CA ILE A 419 16.36 15.42 0.90
C ILE A 419 15.51 15.02 -0.31
N VAL A 420 14.60 14.07 -0.15
CA VAL A 420 13.49 13.91 -1.10
C VAL A 420 12.42 14.92 -0.66
N ASP A 421 12.71 16.22 -0.82
CA ASP A 421 11.68 17.26 -0.73
C ASP A 421 11.64 18.05 -2.05
N ASP A 422 10.41 18.34 -2.45
CA ASP A 422 9.94 19.22 -3.51
C ASP A 422 9.94 18.69 -4.96
N VAL A 423 9.08 17.70 -5.24
CA VAL A 423 8.44 17.58 -6.57
C VAL A 423 6.93 17.71 -6.43
N ALA A 424 6.45 18.92 -6.74
CA ALA A 424 5.03 19.24 -6.87
C ALA A 424 4.34 18.26 -7.84
N GLY A 425 3.25 17.64 -7.39
CA GLY A 425 2.42 16.78 -8.24
C GLY A 425 2.01 15.43 -7.64
N THR A 426 2.18 15.22 -6.34
CA THR A 426 1.65 14.01 -5.70
C THR A 426 0.38 14.36 -4.95
N THR A 427 -0.73 13.69 -5.25
CA THR A 427 -1.79 13.44 -4.25
C THR A 427 -1.25 12.40 -3.26
N ARG A 428 -0.19 12.78 -2.56
CA ARG A 428 0.22 12.24 -1.25
C ARG A 428 -0.55 13.08 -0.22
N ASP A 429 -0.83 12.55 0.96
CA ASP A 429 -1.08 13.46 2.08
C ASP A 429 0.18 14.36 2.17
N PRO A 430 0.07 15.68 2.01
CA PRO A 430 1.19 16.62 1.80
C PRO A 430 2.05 16.84 3.06
N VAL A 431 2.20 15.80 3.87
CA VAL A 431 2.57 15.88 5.28
C VAL A 431 3.52 14.76 5.70
N ASP A 432 3.79 13.73 4.90
CA ASP A 432 4.65 12.60 5.31
C ASP A 432 6.04 12.70 4.65
N GLU A 433 7.11 12.37 5.39
CA GLU A 433 8.52 12.46 4.93
C GLU A 433 9.19 11.09 4.89
N LEU A 434 10.06 10.84 3.90
CA LEU A 434 10.91 9.65 3.85
C LEU A 434 12.29 9.99 4.41
N ILE A 435 12.75 9.24 5.41
CA ILE A 435 14.05 9.45 6.04
C ILE A 435 14.83 8.14 6.06
N GLU A 436 16.04 8.18 5.50
CA GLU A 436 16.99 7.08 5.56
C GLU A 436 17.87 7.20 6.81
N PHE A 437 17.74 6.25 7.74
CA PHE A 437 18.63 6.17 8.90
C PHE A 437 18.73 4.75 9.44
N GLY A 438 19.88 4.43 10.04
CA GLY A 438 20.16 3.10 10.60
C GLY A 438 20.19 1.97 9.55
N GLY A 439 20.36 2.28 8.26
CA GLY A 439 20.39 1.31 7.16
C GLY A 439 19.02 0.91 6.59
N SER A 440 17.97 1.73 6.81
CA SER A 440 16.64 1.51 6.23
C SER A 440 15.96 2.85 5.96
N ILE A 441 15.02 2.86 5.02
CA ILE A 441 14.17 4.03 4.71
C ILE A 441 12.86 3.90 5.50
N TRP A 442 12.52 4.96 6.23
CA TRP A 442 11.35 5.02 7.09
C TRP A 442 10.42 6.12 6.62
N ARG A 443 9.10 5.89 6.67
CA ARG A 443 8.11 6.93 6.41
C ARG A 443 7.66 7.56 7.71
N PHE A 444 7.97 8.83 7.90
CA PHE A 444 7.47 9.65 9.00
C PHE A 444 6.13 10.26 8.64
N ILE A 445 5.12 9.98 9.44
CA ILE A 445 3.74 10.41 9.24
C ILE A 445 3.49 11.76 9.92
N ASP A 446 2.72 12.64 9.27
CA ASP A 446 2.24 13.94 9.80
C ASP A 446 3.37 14.92 10.24
N THR A 447 4.43 15.06 9.44
CA THR A 447 5.57 15.96 9.67
C THR A 447 5.30 17.45 9.41
N ALA A 448 4.33 17.83 8.56
CA ALA A 448 4.04 19.26 8.33
C ALA A 448 3.51 19.97 9.59
N GLY A 449 2.88 19.23 10.52
CA GLY A 449 2.54 19.73 11.86
C GLY A 449 3.78 20.05 12.72
N LEU A 450 4.89 19.36 12.48
CA LEU A 450 6.19 19.59 13.13
C LEU A 450 6.94 20.78 12.51
N LYS A 451 6.85 20.98 11.19
CA LYS A 451 7.46 22.11 10.47
C LYS A 451 6.73 23.45 10.75
N LYS A 452 5.39 23.49 10.81
CA LYS A 452 4.62 24.74 11.06
C LYS A 452 4.79 25.32 12.48
N ARG A 453 5.04 24.49 13.50
CA ARG A 453 5.22 24.94 14.90
C ARG A 453 6.54 25.65 15.18
N ALA A 454 7.48 25.66 14.24
CA ALA A 454 8.67 26.51 14.33
C ALA A 454 8.35 28.01 14.23
N ASN A 455 7.22 28.39 13.59
CA ASN A 455 6.90 29.79 13.28
C ASN A 455 5.57 30.32 13.83
N GLN A 456 4.63 29.50 14.33
CA GLN A 456 3.39 30.00 14.96
C GLN A 456 2.92 29.11 16.12
N ALA A 457 2.91 29.68 17.32
CA ALA A 457 2.40 29.07 18.54
C ALA A 457 0.97 29.59 18.83
N SER A 458 -0.05 29.01 18.19
CA SER A 458 -1.46 29.14 18.64
C SER A 458 -2.37 28.21 17.82
N GLY A 459 -2.44 26.94 18.22
CA GLY A 459 -3.51 26.03 17.80
C GLY A 459 -4.12 25.42 19.05
N THR A 460 -5.44 25.48 19.19
CA THR A 460 -6.18 24.96 20.35
C THR A 460 -5.91 23.46 20.56
N ASP A 461 -5.86 23.02 21.82
CA ASP A 461 -5.51 21.65 22.22
C ASP A 461 -6.33 20.57 21.49
N TYR A 462 -7.58 20.87 21.12
CA TYR A 462 -8.46 20.00 20.33
C TYR A 462 -7.88 19.59 18.97
N TYR A 463 -7.21 20.50 18.25
CA TYR A 463 -6.59 20.16 16.96
C TYR A 463 -5.29 19.38 17.12
N ALA A 464 -4.64 19.46 18.28
CA ALA A 464 -3.42 18.69 18.57
C ALA A 464 -3.75 17.22 18.89
N SER A 465 -4.86 16.95 19.58
CA SER A 465 -5.32 15.58 19.86
C SER A 465 -5.81 14.87 18.61
N LEU A 466 -6.62 15.54 17.77
CA LEU A 466 -7.12 14.95 16.51
C LEU A 466 -5.99 14.57 15.56
N ARG A 467 -4.96 15.43 15.42
CA ARG A 467 -3.77 15.11 14.60
C ARG A 467 -2.99 13.92 15.14
N THR A 468 -2.78 13.89 16.46
CA THR A 468 -2.15 12.74 17.12
C THR A 468 -2.91 11.45 16.81
N GLN A 469 -4.23 11.47 16.87
CA GLN A 469 -5.07 10.31 16.57
C GLN A 469 -4.94 9.88 15.10
N THR A 470 -5.02 10.80 14.14
CA THR A 470 -4.84 10.50 12.71
C THR A 470 -3.44 9.96 12.41
N ALA A 471 -2.40 10.48 13.07
CA ALA A 471 -1.04 9.97 12.94
C ALA A 471 -0.91 8.53 13.49
N LEU A 472 -1.55 8.25 14.63
CA LEU A 472 -1.58 6.90 15.23
C LEU A 472 -2.33 5.90 14.36
N GLU A 473 -3.45 6.27 13.75
CA GLU A 473 -4.21 5.39 12.84
C GLU A 473 -3.34 4.92 11.67
N ARG A 474 -2.53 5.83 11.12
CA ARG A 474 -1.70 5.61 9.92
C ARG A 474 -0.32 4.99 10.20
N CYS A 475 0.21 5.10 11.41
CA CYS A 475 1.54 4.56 11.75
C CYS A 475 1.48 3.10 12.22
N GLU A 476 2.64 2.44 12.21
CA GLU A 476 2.86 1.12 12.80
C GLU A 476 3.55 1.25 14.16
N VAL A 477 4.51 2.18 14.24
CA VAL A 477 5.25 2.51 15.46
C VAL A 477 5.17 4.00 15.77
N ALA A 478 4.88 4.31 17.02
CA ALA A 478 4.90 5.66 17.56
C ALA A 478 6.18 5.88 18.38
N VAL A 479 6.87 6.97 18.07
CA VAL A 479 8.00 7.49 18.84
C VAL A 479 7.48 8.61 19.73
N VAL A 480 7.33 8.32 21.02
CA VAL A 480 6.87 9.28 22.01
C VAL A 480 8.08 10.05 22.54
N VAL A 481 8.17 11.33 22.20
CA VAL A 481 9.28 12.21 22.58
C VAL A 481 8.94 12.98 23.85
N LEU A 482 9.74 12.78 24.89
CA LEU A 482 9.69 13.47 26.17
C LEU A 482 10.90 14.37 26.33
N ASP A 483 10.73 15.48 27.06
CA ASP A 483 11.84 16.35 27.46
C ASP A 483 12.42 15.86 28.78
N ALA A 484 13.65 15.34 28.77
CA ALA A 484 14.30 14.80 29.96
C ALA A 484 14.70 15.89 30.99
N SER A 485 14.83 17.14 30.53
CA SER A 485 15.20 18.28 31.38
C SER A 485 14.04 18.84 32.20
N GLU A 486 12.81 18.47 31.86
CA GLU A 486 11.59 18.87 32.57
C GLU A 486 10.93 17.68 33.28
N PRO A 487 10.11 17.91 34.32
CA PRO A 487 9.27 16.88 34.91
C PRO A 487 8.25 16.29 33.92
N ILE A 488 7.98 14.99 34.02
CA ILE A 488 6.94 14.32 33.22
C ILE A 488 5.56 14.94 33.54
N THR A 489 4.85 15.41 32.53
CA THR A 489 3.55 16.09 32.70
C THR A 489 2.36 15.15 32.46
N GLU A 490 1.16 15.55 32.90
CA GLU A 490 -0.07 14.80 32.57
C GLU A 490 -0.30 14.66 31.06
N GLN A 491 0.11 15.65 30.26
CA GLN A 491 -0.07 15.60 28.82
C GLN A 491 0.83 14.55 28.17
N ASP A 492 2.02 14.34 28.73
CA ASP A 492 2.94 13.28 28.30
C ASP A 492 2.33 11.90 28.57
N LEU A 493 1.73 11.71 29.75
CA LEU A 493 1.02 10.48 30.12
C LEU A 493 -0.19 10.19 29.25
N ARG A 494 -0.98 11.23 28.91
CA ARG A 494 -2.12 11.09 28.00
C ARG A 494 -1.68 10.61 26.61
N VAL A 495 -0.59 11.16 26.07
CA VAL A 495 -0.04 10.73 24.77
C VAL A 495 0.38 9.26 24.79
N ILE A 496 1.07 8.83 25.85
CA ILE A 496 1.48 7.43 26.02
C ILE A 496 0.26 6.51 26.07
N THR A 497 -0.77 6.90 26.84
CA THR A 497 -2.03 6.15 26.94
C THR A 497 -2.71 6.01 25.58
N MET A 498 -2.78 7.09 24.79
CA MET A 498 -3.36 7.06 23.44
C MET A 498 -2.64 6.08 22.51
N VAL A 499 -1.31 6.01 22.58
CA VAL A 499 -0.51 5.09 21.77
C VAL A 499 -0.78 3.63 22.14
N GLU A 500 -0.84 3.34 23.45
CA GLU A 500 -1.14 2.02 23.97
C GLU A 500 -2.57 1.57 23.58
N GLU A 501 -3.56 2.44 23.74
CA GLU A 501 -4.96 2.20 23.35
C GLU A 501 -5.11 1.97 21.85
N ALA A 502 -4.36 2.70 21.03
CA ALA A 502 -4.30 2.50 19.58
C ALA A 502 -3.62 1.17 19.19
N GLY A 503 -2.99 0.48 20.14
CA GLY A 503 -2.35 -0.81 19.90
C GLY A 503 -1.12 -0.72 19.01
N LYS A 504 -0.44 0.42 18.95
CA LYS A 504 0.75 0.63 18.10
C LYS A 504 2.02 0.27 18.85
N ALA A 505 3.05 -0.15 18.10
CA ALA A 505 4.37 -0.30 18.70
C ALA A 505 4.84 1.05 19.26
N MET A 506 5.60 1.06 20.35
CA MET A 506 5.98 2.28 21.05
C MET A 506 7.46 2.27 21.43
N VAL A 507 8.13 3.39 21.13
CA VAL A 507 9.47 3.72 21.60
C VAL A 507 9.41 5.07 22.31
N ILE A 508 9.89 5.15 23.54
CA ILE A 508 9.95 6.38 24.32
C ILE A 508 11.34 7.00 24.14
N VAL A 509 11.37 8.24 23.68
CA VAL A 509 12.61 8.98 23.45
C VAL A 509 12.74 10.08 24.50
N MET A 510 13.76 9.98 25.35
CA MET A 510 14.12 10.99 26.34
C MET A 510 15.07 12.00 25.67
N ASN A 511 14.53 13.09 25.16
CA ASN A 511 15.26 14.11 24.41
C ASN A 511 15.83 15.20 25.33
N LYS A 512 16.76 16.01 24.80
CA LYS A 512 17.52 17.05 25.53
C LYS A 512 18.38 16.48 26.65
N TRP A 513 18.92 15.28 26.46
CA TRP A 513 19.80 14.63 27.44
C TRP A 513 21.07 15.43 27.75
N ASP A 514 21.47 16.34 26.85
CA ASP A 514 22.56 17.30 27.05
C ASP A 514 22.31 18.31 28.20
N LEU A 515 21.06 18.47 28.64
CA LEU A 515 20.66 19.37 29.73
C LEU A 515 20.43 18.65 31.07
N VAL A 516 20.63 17.33 31.13
CA VAL A 516 20.37 16.52 32.32
C VAL A 516 21.65 16.39 33.14
N ASP A 517 21.68 17.02 34.31
CA ASP A 517 22.74 16.86 35.31
C ASP A 517 22.46 15.67 36.26
N GLU A 518 23.35 15.41 37.21
CA GLU A 518 23.23 14.27 38.14
C GLU A 518 21.96 14.38 39.01
N ASP A 519 21.66 15.57 39.52
CA ASP A 519 20.47 15.81 40.35
C ASP A 519 19.16 15.62 39.55
N ARG A 520 19.10 16.13 38.31
CA ARG A 520 17.94 15.92 37.43
C ARG A 520 17.80 14.47 37.02
N ARG A 521 18.90 13.76 36.78
CA ARG A 521 18.87 12.34 36.45
C ARG A 521 18.24 11.51 37.57
N ASP A 522 18.65 11.74 38.82
CA ASP A 522 18.07 11.05 39.97
C ASP A 522 16.57 11.34 40.15
N GLN A 523 16.14 12.57 39.85
CA GLN A 523 14.72 12.93 39.87
C GLN A 523 13.94 12.25 38.73
N LEU A 524 14.49 12.27 37.51
CA LEU A 524 13.88 11.66 36.34
C LEU A 524 13.73 10.14 36.53
N ASP A 525 14.73 9.46 37.08
CA ASP A 525 14.65 8.01 37.36
C ASP A 525 13.47 7.71 38.32
N ARG A 526 13.31 8.51 39.39
CA ARG A 526 12.15 8.39 40.30
C ARG A 526 10.81 8.72 39.65
N GLU A 527 10.78 9.67 38.72
CA GLU A 527 9.59 10.01 37.95
C GLU A 527 9.20 8.88 37.00
N ILE A 528 10.17 8.28 36.31
CA ILE A 528 9.95 7.14 35.41
C ILE A 528 9.37 5.97 36.20
N ASP A 529 9.97 5.60 37.33
CA ASP A 529 9.49 4.50 38.17
C ASP A 529 8.06 4.74 38.69
N ARG A 530 7.66 6.00 38.88
CA ARG A 530 6.33 6.36 39.39
C ARG A 530 5.27 6.48 38.31
N HIS A 531 5.65 6.99 37.13
CA HIS A 531 4.70 7.46 36.12
C HIS A 531 4.63 6.58 34.87
N LEU A 532 5.67 5.78 34.61
CA LEU A 532 5.78 4.94 33.41
C LEU A 532 5.74 3.43 33.72
N ASP A 533 5.30 3.06 34.93
CA ASP A 533 5.15 1.66 35.39
C ASP A 533 4.26 0.83 34.44
N GLN A 534 3.22 1.44 33.87
CA GLN A 534 2.29 0.80 32.94
C GLN A 534 2.93 0.47 31.59
N VAL A 535 4.03 1.13 31.25
CA VAL A 535 4.69 1.03 29.94
C VAL A 535 6.17 0.67 30.04
N GLU A 536 6.58 -0.03 31.10
CA GLU A 536 7.94 -0.58 31.27
C GLU A 536 8.40 -1.43 30.07
N TRP A 537 7.44 -2.02 29.36
CA TRP A 537 7.70 -2.80 28.15
C TRP A 537 8.17 -1.94 26.97
N ALA A 538 7.92 -0.62 26.97
CA ALA A 538 8.35 0.27 25.91
C ALA A 538 9.86 0.55 26.01
N GLN A 539 10.57 0.44 24.88
CA GLN A 539 12.00 0.72 24.87
C GLN A 539 12.25 2.21 25.03
N ARG A 540 13.22 2.54 25.90
CA ARG A 540 13.65 3.91 26.18
C ARG A 540 14.96 4.20 25.46
N VAL A 541 15.02 5.31 24.75
CA VAL A 541 16.23 5.80 24.07
C VAL A 541 16.51 7.24 24.52
N ASN A 542 17.67 7.46 25.11
CA ASN A 542 18.11 8.81 25.50
C ASN A 542 18.84 9.45 24.32
N VAL A 543 18.42 10.66 23.93
CA VAL A 543 18.98 11.38 22.79
C VAL A 543 19.18 12.85 23.12
N ALA A 544 20.11 13.48 22.41
CA ALA A 544 20.20 14.93 22.37
C ALA A 544 20.10 15.38 20.91
N ALA A 545 18.89 15.70 20.46
CA ALA A 545 18.62 16.02 19.06
C ALA A 545 19.47 17.20 18.52
N LYS A 546 19.85 18.15 19.39
CA LYS A 546 20.70 19.30 19.01
C LYS A 546 22.14 18.89 18.67
N THR A 547 22.70 17.93 19.42
CA THR A 547 24.09 17.50 19.26
C THR A 547 24.20 16.25 18.38
N GLY A 548 23.09 15.55 18.13
CA GLY A 548 23.04 14.27 17.42
C GLY A 548 23.41 13.08 18.29
N TRP A 549 23.64 13.25 19.59
CA TRP A 549 24.09 12.18 20.49
C TRP A 549 23.04 11.07 20.61
N HIS A 550 23.50 9.81 20.45
CA HIS A 550 22.74 8.56 20.57
C HIS A 550 21.51 8.38 19.65
N ARG A 551 21.40 9.17 18.58
CA ARG A 551 20.31 9.01 17.60
C ARG A 551 20.35 7.66 16.87
N ASP A 552 21.54 7.08 16.71
CA ASP A 552 21.80 5.79 16.07
C ASP A 552 21.10 4.62 16.78
N ARG A 553 20.81 4.77 18.08
CA ARG A 553 20.08 3.77 18.88
C ARG A 553 18.58 3.73 18.61
N LEU A 554 18.02 4.74 17.93
CA LEU A 554 16.59 4.80 17.63
C LEU A 554 16.18 3.71 16.63
N ALA A 555 16.95 3.50 15.54
CA ALA A 555 16.61 2.50 14.53
C ALA A 555 16.57 1.06 15.08
N PRO A 556 17.55 0.59 15.89
CA PRO A 556 17.45 -0.71 16.56
C PRO A 556 16.22 -0.84 17.48
N ALA A 557 15.87 0.22 18.21
CA ALA A 557 14.70 0.22 19.09
C ALA A 557 13.40 0.10 18.28
N LEU A 558 13.27 0.83 17.17
CA LEU A 558 12.13 0.74 16.25
C LEU A 558 11.98 -0.67 15.68
N ARG A 559 13.07 -1.28 15.19
CA ARG A 559 13.04 -2.65 14.66
C ARG A 559 12.57 -3.64 15.71
N THR A 560 13.19 -3.61 16.90
CA THR A 560 12.82 -4.50 18.00
C THR A 560 11.35 -4.35 18.41
N ALA A 561 10.85 -3.12 18.42
CA ALA A 561 9.45 -2.84 18.72
C ALA A 561 8.52 -3.41 17.64
N LEU A 562 8.84 -3.22 16.37
CA LEU A 562 8.07 -3.71 15.23
C LEU A 562 8.09 -5.24 15.09
N ASP A 563 9.26 -5.85 15.25
CA ASP A 563 9.42 -7.31 15.23
C ASP A 563 8.59 -7.95 16.35
N SER A 564 8.54 -7.31 17.52
CA SER A 564 7.69 -7.74 18.64
C SER A 564 6.20 -7.51 18.39
N TRP A 565 5.88 -6.43 17.66
CA TRP A 565 4.53 -6.06 17.24
C TRP A 565 4.01 -6.90 16.09
N GLU A 566 4.82 -7.76 15.49
CA GLU A 566 4.40 -8.74 14.48
C GLU A 566 4.58 -10.18 14.98
N LYS A 567 4.97 -10.33 16.25
CA LYS A 567 5.38 -11.62 16.82
C LYS A 567 4.20 -12.57 17.01
N ARG A 568 4.34 -13.75 16.42
CA ARG A 568 3.41 -14.87 16.59
C ARG A 568 3.90 -15.89 17.62
N VAL A 569 3.03 -16.23 18.58
CA VAL A 569 3.22 -17.31 19.54
C VAL A 569 2.40 -18.53 19.09
N PRO A 570 3.03 -19.70 18.89
CA PRO A 570 2.30 -20.93 18.54
C PRO A 570 1.24 -21.30 19.59
N THR A 571 0.04 -21.64 19.13
CA THR A 571 -1.12 -21.95 20.00
C THR A 571 -0.83 -23.08 20.99
N ALA A 572 -0.06 -24.10 20.59
CA ALA A 572 0.33 -25.19 21.49
C ALA A 572 1.18 -24.68 22.67
N LYS A 573 2.23 -23.88 22.38
CA LYS A 573 3.11 -23.30 23.40
C LYS A 573 2.34 -22.36 24.34
N LEU A 574 1.44 -21.54 23.79
CA LEU A 574 0.56 -20.65 24.56
C LEU A 574 -0.33 -21.44 25.53
N ASN A 575 -0.95 -22.54 25.10
CA ASN A 575 -1.84 -23.33 25.94
C ASN A 575 -1.09 -24.13 27.01
N SER A 576 0.10 -24.64 26.69
CA SER A 576 0.97 -25.26 27.71
C SER A 576 1.36 -24.26 28.79
N PHE A 577 1.78 -23.05 28.40
CA PHE A 577 2.08 -21.96 29.33
C PHE A 577 0.86 -21.57 30.18
N LEU A 578 -0.30 -21.37 29.55
CA LEU A 578 -1.51 -20.94 30.24
C LEU A 578 -2.01 -22.01 31.22
N GLY A 579 -1.93 -23.30 30.85
CA GLY A 579 -2.26 -24.41 31.73
C GLY A 579 -1.40 -24.44 32.99
N ALA A 580 -0.07 -24.28 32.83
CA ALA A 580 0.86 -24.20 33.95
C ALA A 580 0.60 -22.97 34.83
N LEU A 581 0.34 -21.81 34.20
CA LEU A 581 0.05 -20.56 34.91
C LEU A 581 -1.20 -20.68 35.79
N ILE A 582 -2.28 -21.23 35.24
CA ILE A 582 -3.55 -21.39 35.94
C ILE A 582 -3.47 -22.47 37.02
N GLY A 583 -2.72 -23.55 36.77
CA GLY A 583 -2.47 -24.57 37.78
C GLY A 583 -1.72 -24.03 39.00
N ALA A 584 -0.77 -23.12 38.79
CA ALA A 584 0.01 -22.48 39.86
C ALA A 584 -0.76 -21.35 40.56
N THR A 585 -1.50 -20.54 39.81
CA THR A 585 -2.24 -19.38 40.35
C THR A 585 -3.62 -19.34 39.71
N PRO A 586 -4.62 -20.04 40.25
CA PRO A 586 -5.96 -20.12 39.66
C PRO A 586 -6.71 -18.76 39.70
N PRO A 587 -7.67 -18.52 38.78
CA PRO A 587 -8.52 -17.32 38.82
C PRO A 587 -9.30 -17.21 40.14
N PRO A 588 -9.51 -15.99 40.67
CA PRO A 588 -10.27 -15.78 41.91
C PRO A 588 -11.74 -16.20 41.76
N VAL A 589 -12.34 -16.68 42.85
CA VAL A 589 -13.75 -17.09 42.90
C VAL A 589 -14.64 -15.87 43.12
N ARG A 590 -15.64 -15.66 42.25
CA ARG A 590 -16.67 -14.63 42.42
C ARG A 590 -18.04 -15.21 42.09
N GLY A 591 -19.05 -14.96 42.93
CA GLY A 591 -20.39 -15.54 42.75
C GLY A 591 -20.49 -17.05 43.03
N GLY A 592 -19.57 -17.60 43.83
CA GLY A 592 -19.63 -18.99 44.32
C GLY A 592 -19.09 -20.07 43.38
N LYS A 593 -18.68 -19.74 42.14
CA LYS A 593 -18.02 -20.66 41.22
C LYS A 593 -16.74 -20.06 40.66
N GLN A 594 -15.70 -20.87 40.58
CA GLN A 594 -14.44 -20.47 39.98
C GLN A 594 -14.55 -20.53 38.45
N PRO A 595 -14.14 -19.47 37.72
CA PRO A 595 -14.12 -19.53 36.27
C PRO A 595 -13.03 -20.51 35.81
N LYS A 596 -13.45 -21.49 35.00
CA LYS A 596 -12.58 -22.45 34.33
C LYS A 596 -12.16 -21.86 32.99
N VAL A 597 -10.86 -21.75 32.79
CA VAL A 597 -10.25 -21.44 31.49
C VAL A 597 -10.10 -22.73 30.70
N TYR A 598 -10.49 -22.69 29.43
CA TYR A 598 -10.42 -23.82 28.52
C TYR A 598 -9.12 -23.82 27.73
N TYR A 599 -8.87 -22.74 27.00
CA TYR A 599 -7.70 -22.56 26.14
C TYR A 599 -7.56 -21.07 25.80
N ALA A 600 -6.42 -20.69 25.21
CA ALA A 600 -6.22 -19.39 24.61
C ALA A 600 -5.66 -19.50 23.19
N THR A 601 -5.88 -18.46 22.41
CA THR A 601 -5.33 -18.29 21.06
C THR A 601 -4.80 -16.88 20.91
N GLN A 602 -3.73 -16.70 20.13
CA GLN A 602 -3.39 -15.38 19.62
C GLN A 602 -4.26 -15.08 18.41
N ALA A 603 -5.12 -14.08 18.52
CA ALA A 603 -6.10 -13.62 17.55
C ALA A 603 -5.53 -12.66 16.50
N GLY A 604 -4.47 -11.95 16.85
CA GLY A 604 -3.83 -10.95 16.01
C GLY A 604 -2.39 -10.74 16.43
N ILE A 605 -1.57 -10.28 15.50
CA ILE A 605 -0.15 -10.01 15.75
C ILE A 605 0.15 -8.53 15.92
N ALA A 606 -0.59 -7.62 15.29
CA ALA A 606 -0.31 -6.20 15.18
C ALA A 606 -1.45 -5.31 15.75
N PRO A 607 -1.63 -5.22 17.09
CA PRO A 607 -0.75 -5.75 18.14
C PRO A 607 -1.03 -7.21 18.53
N PRO A 608 -0.15 -7.85 19.33
CA PRO A 608 -0.37 -9.19 19.86
C PRO A 608 -1.62 -9.25 20.73
N LYS A 609 -2.70 -9.81 20.17
CA LYS A 609 -4.00 -9.96 20.83
C LYS A 609 -4.21 -11.41 21.23
N PHE A 610 -4.25 -11.70 22.51
CA PHE A 610 -4.52 -13.02 23.09
C PHE A 610 -5.97 -13.10 23.55
N VAL A 611 -6.71 -14.10 23.09
CA VAL A 611 -8.09 -14.35 23.52
C VAL A 611 -8.10 -15.59 24.40
N VAL A 612 -8.52 -15.43 25.65
CA VAL A 612 -8.67 -16.49 26.64
C VAL A 612 -10.13 -16.91 26.70
N PHE A 613 -10.40 -18.19 26.45
CA PHE A 613 -11.76 -18.74 26.51
C PHE A 613 -12.02 -19.35 27.88
N SER A 614 -13.09 -18.89 28.55
CA SER A 614 -13.48 -19.36 29.89
C SER A 614 -14.99 -19.61 29.97
N ASN A 615 -15.43 -20.33 31.00
CA ASN A 615 -16.86 -20.55 31.28
C ASN A 615 -17.53 -19.41 32.08
N GLY A 616 -16.76 -18.39 32.44
CA GLY A 616 -17.19 -17.28 33.28
C GLY A 616 -16.24 -16.11 33.14
N TRP A 617 -16.69 -14.92 33.54
CA TRP A 617 -15.91 -13.70 33.45
C TRP A 617 -14.64 -13.78 34.30
N ILE A 618 -13.56 -13.18 33.80
CA ILE A 618 -12.28 -13.06 34.50
C ILE A 618 -12.04 -11.57 34.77
N GLU A 619 -11.83 -11.25 36.04
CA GLU A 619 -11.63 -9.87 36.48
C GLU A 619 -10.38 -9.21 35.86
N ALA A 620 -10.42 -7.88 35.75
CA ALA A 620 -9.35 -7.10 35.16
C ALA A 620 -7.98 -7.31 35.85
N SER A 621 -7.97 -7.55 37.16
CA SER A 621 -6.74 -7.83 37.92
C SER A 621 -6.06 -9.13 37.46
N TYR A 622 -6.83 -10.19 37.25
CA TYR A 622 -6.31 -11.46 36.78
C TYR A 622 -5.95 -11.42 35.28
N ARG A 623 -6.69 -10.64 34.48
CA ARG A 623 -6.31 -10.32 33.09
C ARG A 623 -4.94 -9.64 33.01
N ARG A 624 -4.68 -8.62 33.83
CA ARG A 624 -3.37 -7.95 33.93
C ARG A 624 -2.27 -8.91 34.40
N PHE A 625 -2.60 -9.84 35.31
CA PHE A 625 -1.67 -10.89 35.72
C PHE A 625 -1.29 -11.81 34.54
N ILE A 626 -2.26 -12.26 33.74
CA ILE A 626 -1.98 -13.05 32.53
C ILE A 626 -1.11 -12.25 31.56
N GLU A 627 -1.44 -10.98 31.32
CA GLU A 627 -0.65 -10.12 30.43
C GLU A 627 0.81 -10.00 30.88
N ARG A 628 1.04 -9.69 32.17
CA ARG A 628 2.39 -9.63 32.74
C ARG A 628 3.16 -10.93 32.54
N ARG A 629 2.52 -12.07 32.80
CA ARG A 629 3.14 -13.40 32.65
C ARG A 629 3.42 -13.76 31.19
N LEU A 630 2.57 -13.31 30.25
CA LEU A 630 2.84 -13.44 28.81
C LEU A 630 4.09 -12.65 28.42
N ARG A 631 4.27 -11.44 28.95
CA ARG A 631 5.47 -10.62 28.72
C ARG A 631 6.73 -11.28 29.28
N GLU A 632 6.66 -11.84 30.49
CA GLU A 632 7.78 -12.54 31.12
C GLU A 632 8.21 -13.79 30.34
N GLU A 633 7.27 -14.60 29.85
CA GLU A 633 7.58 -15.86 29.13
C GLU A 633 7.98 -15.62 27.67
N PHE A 634 7.25 -14.77 26.96
CA PHE A 634 7.39 -14.65 25.51
C PHE A 634 8.15 -13.41 25.07
N SER A 635 8.30 -12.39 25.91
CA SER A 635 8.95 -11.11 25.62
C SER A 635 8.32 -10.33 24.46
N PHE A 636 7.81 -9.14 24.76
CA PHE A 636 7.20 -8.20 23.80
C PHE A 636 7.74 -6.78 23.99
N PRO A 637 9.07 -6.56 23.83
CA PRO A 637 9.67 -5.24 23.97
C PRO A 637 9.12 -4.27 22.92
N GLY A 638 8.79 -3.05 23.35
CA GLY A 638 8.25 -2.00 22.48
C GLY A 638 6.84 -2.26 21.97
N THR A 639 6.11 -3.24 22.49
CA THR A 639 4.79 -3.64 21.98
C THR A 639 3.72 -3.77 23.07
N PRO A 640 2.52 -3.17 22.88
CA PRO A 640 1.40 -3.42 23.77
C PRO A 640 0.85 -4.84 23.56
N VAL A 641 0.50 -5.53 24.65
CA VAL A 641 -0.09 -6.87 24.62
C VAL A 641 -1.55 -6.77 25.04
N GLN A 642 -2.46 -7.23 24.19
CA GLN A 642 -3.89 -7.19 24.49
C GLN A 642 -4.39 -8.56 24.91
N VAL A 643 -4.96 -8.69 26.11
CA VAL A 643 -5.58 -9.95 26.56
C VAL A 643 -7.10 -9.80 26.63
N ALA A 644 -7.87 -10.39 25.73
CA ALA A 644 -9.32 -10.41 25.80
C ALA A 644 -9.84 -11.71 26.45
N ILE A 645 -10.97 -11.62 27.16
CA ILE A 645 -11.66 -12.77 27.76
C ILE A 645 -12.94 -13.02 26.99
N ARG A 646 -13.14 -14.24 26.50
CA ARG A 646 -14.38 -14.65 25.84
C ARG A 646 -15.05 -15.74 26.68
N VAL A 647 -16.22 -15.40 27.21
CA VAL A 647 -17.05 -16.36 27.96
C VAL A 647 -17.76 -17.25 26.94
N LYS A 648 -17.54 -18.56 27.04
CA LYS A 648 -18.32 -19.57 26.31
C LYS A 648 -19.43 -20.07 27.23
N GLU A 649 -20.67 -19.91 26.79
CA GLU A 649 -21.79 -20.64 27.38
C GLU A 649 -21.60 -22.13 27.08
N ARG A 650 -21.97 -22.99 28.03
CA ARG A 650 -22.03 -24.42 27.79
C ARG A 650 -23.15 -24.65 26.77
N GLU A 651 -22.81 -25.20 25.60
CA GLU A 651 -23.77 -26.00 24.82
C GLU A 651 -24.31 -27.15 25.68
#